data_AF-A0A836U7T7-F1
#
_entry.id   AF-A0A836U7T7-F1
#
_cell.length_a   1.000
_cell.length_b   1.000
_cell.length_c   1.000
_cell.angle_alpha   90.00
_cell.angle_beta   90.00
_cell.angle_gamma   90.00
#
_symmetry.space_group_name_H-M   'P 1'
#
loop_
_entity.id
_entity.type
_entity.pdbx_description
1 polymer ?
#
loop_
_entity_poly.entity_id
_entity_poly.type
_entity_poly.pdbx_seq_one_letter_code
_entity_poly.pdbx_strand_id
1 'polypeptide(L)'
;MPRVLSKRSIDLVFVLVLTILFVAHPAQALTGDLNCDGKVDFSDFFIFSDNFNSSSETTPLVGDFDNNRSVDFSDFFVFSDNFGKEETVGPECGETDSTPTETEQAATTDFYAPQVFANILAATRTIAWTPLTGSLGDRARLSLGVEGTQDLLVIDDSDNPYAATLKIEPGMTATTTHSNDALLKAMFKLIEVGIDTYMMVSCKHANYAVDLASVNGIQILVMRDYRSLYLDTATAGFLTFSFTTSGSTTTIAASGRHAYDASAGGFVADASWTALNVGSDGSSAILTTEVGTAFSVFSLYLPTLDQEIPSDFNPTQVARVSNAELQATADGTDQLSVEIKDVLPTYKDQVATAGPDAATATAANAILTTIESTLAAEGSALRYPVAFYTTVRDNMLTRKVLVSDNYDTVLDQRSIPYVYFTNETGTDGLHHPFMVIASYSVTEGMTHLWDVPRPPGDGTQGTSYPDQTVTRNAGSQGYFAKIPMKDYGEVAALTENTMVNDLASDAPDAPDFSHLNYASTSATGIAIDGVVVYPTLNNTLEFAAAGGELSSVGIHSGRGMGVHYHADSHSATASGLNLYNAADYIAQNHPPIITFGFDGVAGYGKYIDTESAGATQALDEWGGHEHGVYAYHYHAETIAATAVTRGPDGSSFPYTVHLLPPKGAWRGRINDIPSFWDGTTPAYGGRPGVYQGIEER
;
A
#
# COMPACT_ATOMS: atom_id res chain seq x y z
N MET A 1 -79.39 47.09 -6.15
CA MET A 1 -79.40 45.76 -5.52
C MET A 1 -78.11 45.60 -4.74
N PRO A 2 -78.10 45.92 -3.43
CA PRO A 2 -76.82 46.12 -2.73
C PRO A 2 -76.70 45.43 -1.35
N ARG A 3 -75.44 45.25 -0.92
CA ARG A 3 -74.90 45.49 0.46
C ARG A 3 -75.37 44.50 1.56
N VAL A 4 -74.55 43.95 2.47
CA VAL A 4 -73.70 44.58 3.52
C VAL A 4 -72.91 43.47 4.26
N LEU A 5 -71.70 43.85 4.74
CA LEU A 5 -70.91 43.39 5.91
C LEU A 5 -71.58 42.44 6.96
N SER A 6 -70.81 41.56 7.60
CA SER A 6 -70.32 41.79 8.99
C SER A 6 -69.57 40.59 9.60
N LYS A 7 -68.62 40.93 10.48
CA LYS A 7 -67.99 40.09 11.50
C LYS A 7 -69.03 39.55 12.49
N ARG A 8 -68.85 38.32 12.99
CA ARG A 8 -69.00 37.99 14.42
C ARG A 8 -68.31 36.67 14.79
N SER A 9 -67.65 36.74 15.93
CA SER A 9 -66.76 35.80 16.61
C SER A 9 -67.47 34.65 17.32
N ILE A 10 -66.66 33.76 17.94
CA ILE A 10 -66.93 32.81 19.05
C ILE A 10 -67.45 31.45 18.57
N ASP A 11 -66.91 30.28 18.92
CA ASP A 11 -65.77 29.80 19.71
C ASP A 11 -65.70 28.30 19.36
N LEU A 12 -64.54 27.73 19.04
CA LEU A 12 -64.30 26.35 19.45
C LEU A 12 -62.80 26.16 19.68
N VAL A 13 -62.48 26.22 20.96
CA VAL A 13 -61.21 25.86 21.57
C VAL A 13 -60.92 24.40 21.20
N PHE A 14 -60.05 24.20 20.22
CA PHE A 14 -59.23 23.00 20.11
C PHE A 14 -57.81 23.42 20.49
N VAL A 15 -57.46 23.19 21.75
CA VAL A 15 -56.07 23.22 22.20
C VAL A 15 -55.40 22.01 21.55
N LEU A 16 -54.84 22.22 20.36
CA LEU A 16 -53.78 21.37 19.85
C LEU A 16 -52.59 21.63 20.77
N VAL A 17 -52.31 20.70 21.67
CA VAL A 17 -51.02 20.62 22.36
C VAL A 17 -50.00 20.34 21.27
N LEU A 18 -49.49 21.42 20.66
CA LEU A 18 -48.28 21.38 19.87
C LEU A 18 -47.17 21.21 20.88
N THR A 19 -46.72 19.97 21.08
CA THR A 19 -45.44 19.67 21.70
C THR A 19 -44.39 20.28 20.78
N ILE A 20 -44.08 21.56 20.97
CA ILE A 20 -42.84 22.14 20.47
C ILE A 20 -41.77 21.44 21.29
N LEU A 21 -41.19 20.39 20.71
CA LEU A 21 -39.92 19.85 21.15
C LEU A 21 -38.92 20.99 20.90
N PHE A 22 -38.77 21.89 21.87
CA PHE A 22 -37.55 22.65 22.01
C PHE A 22 -36.49 21.59 22.30
N VAL A 23 -35.80 21.13 21.24
CA VAL A 23 -34.47 20.57 21.42
C VAL A 23 -33.64 21.78 21.83
N ALA A 24 -33.52 21.98 23.14
CA ALA A 24 -32.48 22.83 23.67
C ALA A 24 -31.17 22.23 23.16
N HIS A 25 -30.37 23.05 22.48
CA HIS A 25 -28.97 22.71 22.22
C HIS A 25 -28.34 22.28 23.55
N PRO A 26 -27.42 21.29 23.56
CA PRO A 26 -26.55 21.16 24.71
C PRO A 26 -25.95 22.56 24.95
N ALA A 27 -26.09 23.08 26.17
CA ALA A 27 -25.51 24.35 26.50
C ALA A 27 -23.99 24.20 26.36
N GLN A 28 -23.43 24.69 25.24
CA GLN A 28 -21.99 24.82 25.12
C GLN A 28 -21.53 25.74 26.24
N ALA A 29 -20.71 25.22 27.15
CA ALA A 29 -20.14 26.01 28.22
C ALA A 29 -19.27 27.14 27.65
N LEU A 30 -18.63 26.88 26.52
CA LEU A 30 -17.77 27.82 25.80
C LEU A 30 -18.10 27.80 24.30
N THR A 31 -18.42 28.96 23.70
CA THR A 31 -18.65 29.05 22.25
C THR A 31 -17.38 28.67 21.50
N GLY A 32 -17.45 27.67 20.62
CA GLY A 32 -16.29 27.14 19.89
C GLY A 32 -15.80 25.78 20.40
N ASP A 33 -16.19 25.35 21.59
CA ASP A 33 -15.89 24.03 22.15
C ASP A 33 -16.90 23.01 21.58
N LEU A 34 -16.51 22.36 20.50
CA LEU A 34 -17.34 21.45 19.70
C LEU A 34 -17.23 20.00 20.19
N ASN A 35 -16.16 19.65 20.91
CA ASN A 35 -15.99 18.33 21.53
C ASN A 35 -16.41 18.28 23.02
N CYS A 36 -16.75 19.44 23.61
CA CYS A 36 -17.16 19.65 25.00
C CYS A 36 -16.08 19.30 26.05
N ASP A 37 -14.79 19.49 25.74
CA ASP A 37 -13.68 19.21 26.66
C ASP A 37 -13.32 20.40 27.59
N GLY A 38 -14.02 21.52 27.46
CA GLY A 38 -13.81 22.75 28.22
C GLY A 38 -12.77 23.67 27.62
N LYS A 39 -12.25 23.37 26.42
CA LYS A 39 -11.28 24.17 25.68
C LYS A 39 -11.80 24.45 24.28
N VAL A 40 -11.24 25.49 23.65
CA VAL A 40 -11.42 25.72 22.21
C VAL A 40 -10.05 25.62 21.57
N ASP A 41 -9.74 24.47 20.98
CA ASP A 41 -8.42 24.20 20.38
C ASP A 41 -8.49 23.56 18.99
N PHE A 42 -7.39 22.96 18.54
CA PHE A 42 -7.31 22.38 17.20
C PHE A 42 -8.26 21.19 17.00
N SER A 43 -8.62 20.49 18.08
CA SER A 43 -9.61 19.41 18.04
C SER A 43 -10.97 19.94 17.60
N ASP A 44 -11.38 21.08 18.15
CA ASP A 44 -12.61 21.77 17.74
C ASP A 44 -12.48 22.37 16.35
N PHE A 45 -11.29 22.85 15.98
CA PHE A 45 -11.05 23.36 14.63
C PHE A 45 -11.25 22.29 13.56
N PHE A 46 -10.83 21.04 13.81
CA PHE A 46 -11.06 19.95 12.86
C PHE A 46 -12.54 19.61 12.74
N ILE A 47 -13.29 19.58 13.85
CA ILE A 47 -14.75 19.41 13.82
C ILE A 47 -15.42 20.57 13.06
N PHE A 48 -14.97 21.80 13.28
CA PHE A 48 -15.45 22.97 12.55
C PHE A 48 -15.13 22.87 11.05
N SER A 49 -13.90 22.48 10.70
CA SER A 49 -13.43 22.34 9.32
C SER A 49 -14.22 21.26 8.55
N ASP A 50 -14.56 20.16 9.21
CA ASP A 50 -15.35 19.07 8.61
C ASP A 50 -16.78 19.50 8.27
N ASN A 51 -17.29 20.52 8.97
CA ASN A 51 -18.62 21.08 8.74
C ASN A 51 -18.58 22.39 7.91
N PHE A 52 -17.40 22.91 7.56
CA PHE A 52 -17.26 24.17 6.85
C PHE A 52 -17.88 24.11 5.45
N ASN A 53 -18.57 25.18 5.05
CA ASN A 53 -19.33 25.31 3.82
C ASN A 53 -20.60 24.41 3.74
N SER A 54 -21.09 23.94 4.89
CA SER A 54 -22.39 23.25 5.00
C SER A 54 -23.55 24.25 5.18
N SER A 55 -24.76 23.88 4.77
CA SER A 55 -25.98 24.67 4.97
C SER A 55 -27.21 23.78 5.13
N SER A 56 -28.18 24.16 5.97
CA SER A 56 -29.40 23.38 6.19
C SER A 56 -30.60 24.24 6.59
N GLU A 57 -31.74 24.05 5.92
CA GLU A 57 -32.97 24.79 6.26
C GLU A 57 -33.75 24.20 7.44
N THR A 58 -33.44 22.96 7.84
CA THR A 58 -34.26 22.19 8.78
C THR A 58 -33.50 21.53 9.93
N THR A 59 -32.17 21.45 9.86
CA THR A 59 -31.33 20.84 10.91
C THR A 59 -30.34 21.87 11.46
N PRO A 60 -30.16 21.96 12.78
CA PRO A 60 -29.02 22.68 13.36
C PRO A 60 -27.72 22.10 12.81
N LEU A 61 -26.74 22.97 12.55
CA LEU A 61 -25.43 22.57 12.05
C LEU A 61 -24.40 22.68 13.17
N VAL A 62 -23.52 21.68 13.27
CA VAL A 62 -22.36 21.74 14.15
C VAL A 62 -21.39 22.77 13.56
N GLY A 63 -21.04 23.79 14.34
CA GLY A 63 -20.18 24.88 13.89
C GLY A 63 -20.90 26.12 13.32
N ASP A 64 -22.25 26.15 13.27
CA ASP A 64 -23.03 27.37 12.92
C ASP A 64 -23.22 28.20 14.20
N PHE A 65 -22.23 29.04 14.50
CA PHE A 65 -22.16 29.82 15.73
C PHE A 65 -22.99 31.10 15.66
N ASP A 66 -23.22 31.65 14.47
CA ASP A 66 -24.04 32.85 14.28
C ASP A 66 -25.53 32.54 13.99
N ASN A 67 -25.87 31.25 13.88
CA ASN A 67 -27.21 30.71 13.61
C ASN A 67 -27.81 31.19 12.27
N ASN A 68 -26.97 31.49 11.28
CA ASN A 68 -27.41 31.91 9.95
C ASN A 68 -27.83 30.73 9.05
N ARG A 69 -27.76 29.49 9.57
CA ARG A 69 -28.08 28.21 8.89
C ARG A 69 -27.04 27.75 7.87
N SER A 70 -25.84 28.30 7.95
CA SER A 70 -24.66 27.90 7.19
C SER A 70 -23.46 27.88 8.13
N VAL A 71 -22.47 27.05 7.84
CA VAL A 71 -21.18 27.10 8.53
C VAL A 71 -20.19 27.74 7.58
N ASP A 72 -19.89 29.02 7.76
CA ASP A 72 -19.06 29.78 6.83
C ASP A 72 -17.99 30.65 7.53
N PHE A 73 -17.37 31.57 6.79
CA PHE A 73 -16.32 32.42 7.34
C PHE A 73 -16.79 33.29 8.51
N SER A 74 -18.08 33.59 8.59
CA SER A 74 -18.70 34.32 9.70
C SER A 74 -18.57 33.51 10.99
N ASP A 75 -18.85 32.21 10.93
CA ASP A 75 -18.68 31.28 12.05
C ASP A 75 -17.21 31.04 12.38
N PHE A 76 -16.34 31.02 11.37
CA PHE A 76 -14.89 30.93 11.58
C PHE A 76 -14.35 32.10 12.41
N PHE A 77 -14.84 33.32 12.21
CA PHE A 77 -14.44 34.45 13.04
C PHE A 77 -14.95 34.31 14.48
N VAL A 78 -16.15 33.76 14.68
CA VAL A 78 -16.66 33.46 16.03
C VAL A 78 -15.82 32.37 16.71
N PHE A 79 -15.44 31.33 15.97
CA PHE A 79 -14.53 30.29 16.44
C PHE A 79 -13.16 30.86 16.81
N SER A 80 -12.55 31.62 15.90
CA SER A 80 -11.23 32.24 16.08
C SER A 80 -11.19 33.21 17.26
N ASP A 81 -12.29 33.93 17.54
CA ASP A 81 -12.39 34.82 18.70
C ASP A 81 -12.43 34.07 20.03
N ASN A 82 -12.70 32.76 20.00
CA ASN A 82 -12.74 31.89 21.17
C ASN A 82 -11.57 30.89 21.25
N PHE A 83 -10.79 30.74 20.17
CA PHE A 83 -9.63 29.86 20.12
C PHE A 83 -8.61 30.16 21.24
N GLY A 84 -8.20 29.11 21.95
CA GLY A 84 -7.29 29.18 23.10
C GLY A 84 -7.96 29.61 24.42
N LYS A 85 -9.29 29.74 24.47
CA LYS A 85 -10.01 29.92 25.74
C LYS A 85 -10.27 28.57 26.40
N GLU A 86 -10.30 28.57 27.73
CA GLU A 86 -10.60 27.41 28.57
C GLU A 86 -11.60 27.83 29.66
N GLU A 87 -12.58 26.99 29.98
CA GLU A 87 -13.49 27.18 31.12
C GLU A 87 -13.71 25.86 31.88
N THR A 88 -13.85 25.94 33.20
CA THR A 88 -14.20 24.76 34.02
C THR A 88 -15.66 24.37 33.81
N VAL A 89 -15.89 23.30 33.05
CA VAL A 89 -17.23 22.80 32.75
C VAL A 89 -17.81 22.03 33.94
N GLY A 90 -19.07 22.30 34.31
CA GLY A 90 -19.84 21.53 35.28
C GLY A 90 -20.48 20.27 34.67
N PRO A 91 -20.82 19.24 35.47
CA PRO A 91 -21.14 17.91 34.98
C PRO A 91 -22.57 17.83 34.44
N GLU A 92 -22.85 18.38 33.26
CA GLU A 92 -24.04 18.05 32.45
C GLU A 92 -23.72 17.97 30.95
N CYS A 93 -22.55 17.43 30.62
CA CYS A 93 -22.25 16.86 29.30
C CYS A 93 -21.83 15.40 29.51
N GLY A 94 -22.79 14.48 29.33
CA GLY A 94 -22.64 13.03 29.17
C GLY A 94 -21.58 12.32 30.03
N GLU A 95 -21.98 11.83 31.20
CA GLU A 95 -21.15 10.93 32.02
C GLU A 95 -20.62 9.71 31.23
N THR A 96 -19.32 9.42 31.38
CA THR A 96 -18.93 8.29 32.24
C THR A 96 -17.71 8.65 33.10
N ASP A 97 -17.88 8.36 34.38
CA ASP A 97 -17.01 8.44 35.55
C ASP A 97 -15.50 8.23 35.33
N SER A 98 -14.68 9.19 35.79
CA SER A 98 -13.59 8.88 36.74
C SER A 98 -13.04 10.16 37.41
N THR A 99 -13.14 10.19 38.74
CA THR A 99 -12.49 11.20 39.60
C THR A 99 -11.01 10.82 39.77
N PRO A 100 -10.07 11.80 39.78
CA PRO A 100 -8.66 11.51 39.59
C PRO A 100 -8.04 10.94 40.86
N THR A 101 -7.52 9.73 40.72
CA THR A 101 -6.44 9.24 41.59
C THR A 101 -5.24 9.08 40.67
N GLU A 102 -4.07 9.57 41.08
CA GLU A 102 -2.81 9.28 40.41
C GLU A 102 -2.60 7.76 40.37
N THR A 103 -3.07 7.15 39.29
CA THR A 103 -2.77 5.80 38.86
C THR A 103 -2.54 5.92 37.37
N GLU A 104 -1.30 5.63 36.97
CA GLU A 104 -0.88 5.27 35.61
C GLU A 104 -2.08 4.79 34.78
N GLN A 105 -2.55 5.63 33.86
CA GLN A 105 -3.69 5.34 33.02
C GLN A 105 -3.34 4.07 32.24
N ALA A 106 -4.07 2.98 32.50
CA ALA A 106 -3.93 1.75 31.73
C ALA A 106 -4.17 2.12 30.26
N ALA A 107 -3.10 2.16 29.47
CA ALA A 107 -3.18 2.39 28.04
C ALA A 107 -4.20 1.41 27.46
N THR A 108 -5.27 1.91 26.84
CA THR A 108 -6.10 1.08 25.99
C THR A 108 -5.16 0.47 24.95
N THR A 109 -5.02 -0.86 24.97
CA THR A 109 -4.13 -1.57 24.06
C THR A 109 -4.54 -1.29 22.62
N ASP A 110 -3.69 -0.58 21.88
CA ASP A 110 -3.96 -0.17 20.51
C ASP A 110 -3.02 -0.90 19.53
N PHE A 111 -3.23 -2.21 19.41
CA PHE A 111 -2.55 -3.01 18.40
C PHE A 111 -3.44 -3.11 17.16
N TYR A 112 -2.95 -2.55 16.06
CA TYR A 112 -3.57 -2.67 14.76
C TYR A 112 -2.50 -2.72 13.66
N ALA A 113 -2.94 -3.16 12.48
CA ALA A 113 -2.14 -3.22 11.28
C ALA A 113 -2.84 -2.40 10.18
N PRO A 114 -2.12 -1.98 9.12
CA PRO A 114 -2.67 -1.14 8.07
C PRO A 114 -3.89 -1.76 7.38
N GLN A 115 -4.70 -0.89 6.79
CA GLN A 115 -5.78 -1.27 5.88
C GLN A 115 -5.25 -2.18 4.76
N VAL A 116 -6.01 -3.24 4.47
CA VAL A 116 -5.75 -4.08 3.29
C VAL A 116 -6.00 -3.29 2.00
N PHE A 117 -5.35 -3.71 0.91
CA PHE A 117 -5.44 -3.01 -0.36
C PHE A 117 -6.87 -2.85 -0.90
N ALA A 118 -7.78 -3.78 -0.58
CA ALA A 118 -9.21 -3.65 -0.92
C ALA A 118 -9.85 -2.36 -0.34
N ASN A 119 -9.53 -2.03 0.92
CA ASN A 119 -10.03 -0.83 1.57
C ASN A 119 -9.36 0.42 1.01
N ILE A 120 -8.06 0.35 0.72
CA ILE A 120 -7.32 1.40 0.04
C ILE A 120 -7.95 1.70 -1.32
N LEU A 121 -8.30 0.68 -2.11
CA LEU A 121 -8.99 0.83 -3.39
C LEU A 121 -10.38 1.45 -3.25
N ALA A 122 -11.13 1.08 -2.20
CA ALA A 122 -12.47 1.59 -1.94
C ALA A 122 -12.47 3.04 -1.41
N ALA A 123 -11.39 3.48 -0.76
CA ALA A 123 -11.27 4.82 -0.21
C ALA A 123 -11.45 5.88 -1.30
N THR A 124 -12.23 6.92 -0.97
CA THR A 124 -12.50 8.04 -1.86
C THR A 124 -11.56 9.20 -1.58
N ARG A 125 -11.25 9.96 -2.64
CA ARG A 125 -10.48 11.21 -2.53
C ARG A 125 -11.02 12.27 -3.46
N THR A 126 -10.78 13.51 -3.08
CA THR A 126 -11.08 14.67 -3.92
C THR A 126 -9.92 14.94 -4.86
N ILE A 127 -10.20 15.00 -6.16
CA ILE A 127 -9.24 15.22 -7.24
C ILE A 127 -9.67 16.36 -8.15
N ALA A 128 -8.73 16.84 -8.95
CA ALA A 128 -9.00 17.79 -10.03
C ALA A 128 -8.66 17.15 -11.37
N TRP A 129 -9.63 17.11 -12.28
CA TRP A 129 -9.41 16.72 -13.67
C TRP A 129 -8.67 17.83 -14.41
N THR A 130 -7.34 17.76 -14.40
CA THR A 130 -6.49 18.77 -15.03
C THR A 130 -6.18 18.36 -16.47
N PRO A 131 -6.56 19.16 -17.49
CA PRO A 131 -6.23 18.86 -18.87
C PRO A 131 -4.71 18.74 -19.08
N LEU A 132 -4.28 17.66 -19.72
CA LEU A 132 -2.91 17.46 -20.14
C LEU A 132 -2.68 18.20 -21.46
N THR A 133 -1.69 19.09 -21.46
CA THR A 133 -1.27 19.85 -22.66
C THR A 133 0.22 19.62 -22.91
N GLY A 134 0.63 19.66 -24.18
CA GLY A 134 2.03 19.44 -24.59
C GLY A 134 2.27 18.06 -25.23
N SER A 135 3.54 17.74 -25.46
CA SER A 135 3.95 16.47 -26.04
C SER A 135 3.87 15.35 -25.02
N LEU A 136 3.36 14.19 -25.46
CA LEU A 136 3.44 12.94 -24.71
C LEU A 136 4.87 12.39 -24.81
N GLY A 137 5.25 11.57 -23.84
CA GLY A 137 6.54 10.88 -23.82
C GLY A 137 6.42 9.49 -23.22
N ASP A 138 7.52 8.72 -23.31
CA ASP A 138 7.61 7.39 -22.72
C ASP A 138 7.30 7.42 -21.22
N ARG A 139 6.49 6.46 -20.77
CA ARG A 139 5.96 6.27 -19.41
C ARG A 139 5.00 7.35 -18.92
N ALA A 140 4.55 8.27 -19.78
CA ALA A 140 3.51 9.22 -19.41
C ALA A 140 2.23 8.48 -18.96
N ARG A 141 1.63 8.95 -17.87
CA ARG A 141 0.33 8.49 -17.38
C ARG A 141 -0.74 9.49 -17.75
N LEU A 142 -1.90 9.00 -18.16
CA LEU A 142 -3.03 9.86 -18.53
C LEU A 142 -4.38 9.16 -18.38
N SER A 143 -5.43 9.96 -18.34
CA SER A 143 -6.82 9.52 -18.55
C SER A 143 -7.37 10.09 -19.86
N LEU A 144 -8.28 9.35 -20.49
CA LEU A 144 -8.84 9.65 -21.81
C LEU A 144 -10.33 9.97 -21.70
N GLY A 145 -10.71 11.23 -21.89
CA GLY A 145 -12.11 11.65 -21.91
C GLY A 145 -12.65 11.87 -23.30
N VAL A 146 -13.94 11.61 -23.50
CA VAL A 146 -14.61 11.87 -24.78
C VAL A 146 -14.91 13.36 -24.87
N GLU A 147 -14.36 14.02 -25.90
CA GLU A 147 -14.48 15.47 -26.06
C GLU A 147 -15.94 15.91 -26.19
N GLY A 148 -16.31 16.95 -25.46
CA GLY A 148 -17.68 17.47 -25.43
C GLY A 148 -18.64 16.68 -24.54
N THR A 149 -18.20 15.61 -23.88
CA THR A 149 -18.94 14.90 -22.83
C THR A 149 -18.22 14.99 -21.48
N GLN A 150 -18.71 14.28 -20.47
CA GLN A 150 -18.07 14.17 -19.15
C GLN A 150 -17.58 12.75 -18.89
N ASP A 151 -17.39 11.98 -19.95
CA ASP A 151 -17.21 10.53 -19.89
C ASP A 151 -15.74 10.18 -20.08
N LEU A 152 -15.27 9.13 -19.40
CA LEU A 152 -13.89 8.63 -19.51
C LEU A 152 -13.85 7.21 -20.04
N LEU A 153 -12.76 6.89 -20.73
CA LEU A 153 -12.39 5.53 -21.04
C LEU A 153 -11.89 4.84 -19.76
N VAL A 154 -12.50 3.70 -19.42
CA VAL A 154 -12.14 2.92 -18.23
C VAL A 154 -12.06 1.44 -18.54
N ILE A 155 -11.26 0.74 -17.74
CA ILE A 155 -11.19 -0.71 -17.75
C ILE A 155 -12.39 -1.28 -17.00
N ASP A 156 -13.14 -2.18 -17.64
CA ASP A 156 -14.13 -3.02 -16.96
C ASP A 156 -13.51 -4.35 -16.55
N ASP A 157 -13.26 -4.47 -15.25
CA ASP A 157 -12.59 -5.60 -14.61
C ASP A 157 -13.56 -6.49 -13.81
N SER A 158 -14.87 -6.37 -14.09
CA SER A 158 -15.91 -7.09 -13.36
C SER A 158 -16.01 -8.59 -13.71
N ASP A 159 -15.41 -9.03 -14.83
CA ASP A 159 -15.39 -10.42 -15.30
C ASP A 159 -14.03 -11.12 -15.00
N ASN A 160 -14.07 -12.36 -14.49
CA ASN A 160 -12.89 -13.18 -14.16
C ASN A 160 -12.83 -14.47 -15.02
N PRO A 161 -11.69 -14.88 -15.65
CA PRO A 161 -10.36 -14.26 -15.70
C PRO A 161 -10.11 -13.50 -17.02
N TYR A 162 -10.28 -12.17 -16.97
CA TYR A 162 -9.82 -11.10 -17.86
C TYR A 162 -9.65 -11.37 -19.37
N ALA A 163 -10.75 -11.09 -20.07
CA ALA A 163 -10.75 -10.29 -21.30
C ALA A 163 -11.51 -8.99 -21.01
N ALA A 164 -10.93 -8.12 -20.17
CA ALA A 164 -11.60 -6.89 -19.71
C ALA A 164 -11.98 -6.01 -20.90
N THR A 165 -13.26 -5.64 -20.96
CA THR A 165 -13.75 -4.71 -22.00
C THR A 165 -13.31 -3.30 -21.64
N LEU A 166 -12.92 -2.52 -22.64
CA LEU A 166 -12.66 -1.09 -22.46
C LEU A 166 -13.94 -0.32 -22.74
N LYS A 167 -14.50 0.32 -21.71
CA LYS A 167 -15.81 0.98 -21.78
C LYS A 167 -15.72 2.48 -21.59
N ILE A 168 -16.79 3.17 -21.96
CA ILE A 168 -16.98 4.59 -21.69
C ILE A 168 -17.82 4.73 -20.43
N GLU A 169 -17.21 5.22 -19.35
CA GLU A 169 -17.89 5.48 -18.08
C GLU A 169 -18.48 6.89 -18.08
N PRO A 170 -19.82 7.03 -17.98
CA PRO A 170 -20.47 8.31 -18.12
C PRO A 170 -20.27 9.24 -16.92
N GLY A 171 -20.07 10.53 -17.18
CA GLY A 171 -20.10 11.57 -16.15
C GLY A 171 -18.95 11.55 -15.12
N MET A 172 -17.89 10.78 -15.34
CA MET A 172 -16.78 10.69 -14.39
C MET A 172 -16.08 12.04 -14.17
N THR A 173 -15.98 12.91 -15.18
CA THR A 173 -15.40 14.25 -15.03
C THR A 173 -16.37 15.29 -14.47
N ALA A 174 -17.64 14.92 -14.24
CA ALA A 174 -18.65 15.78 -13.62
C ALA A 174 -18.44 15.93 -12.11
N THR A 175 -17.80 14.94 -11.49
CA THR A 175 -17.55 14.88 -10.05
C THR A 175 -16.05 14.93 -9.78
N THR A 176 -15.72 15.47 -8.61
CA THR A 176 -14.34 15.59 -8.12
C THR A 176 -14.00 14.52 -7.09
N THR A 177 -14.95 13.69 -6.67
CA THR A 177 -14.74 12.67 -5.63
C THR A 177 -14.92 11.29 -6.23
N HIS A 178 -13.86 10.49 -6.17
CA HIS A 178 -13.79 9.15 -6.77
C HIS A 178 -13.06 8.20 -5.83
N SER A 179 -13.37 6.90 -5.93
CA SER A 179 -12.54 5.88 -5.27
C SER A 179 -11.20 5.73 -5.97
N ASN A 180 -10.18 5.27 -5.22
CA ASN A 180 -8.87 4.95 -5.79
C ASN A 180 -8.98 3.91 -6.91
N ASP A 181 -9.87 2.92 -6.75
CA ASP A 181 -10.17 1.92 -7.78
C ASP A 181 -10.66 2.54 -9.10
N ALA A 182 -11.63 3.45 -9.04
CA ALA A 182 -12.18 4.09 -10.22
C ALA A 182 -11.11 4.93 -10.96
N LEU A 183 -10.27 5.64 -10.21
CA LEU A 183 -9.17 6.43 -10.78
C LEU A 183 -8.09 5.56 -11.43
N LEU A 184 -7.71 4.44 -10.80
CA LEU A 184 -6.75 3.49 -11.38
C LEU A 184 -7.28 2.82 -12.66
N LYS A 185 -8.58 2.51 -12.71
CA LYS A 185 -9.24 1.95 -13.91
C LYS A 185 -9.31 2.92 -15.08
N ALA A 186 -9.34 4.23 -14.79
CA ALA A 186 -9.39 5.29 -15.79
C ALA A 186 -7.98 5.75 -16.25
N MET A 187 -6.91 5.19 -15.69
CA MET A 187 -5.55 5.65 -15.93
C MET A 187 -4.73 4.63 -16.73
N PHE A 188 -4.08 5.13 -17.78
CA PHE A 188 -3.22 4.35 -18.66
C PHE A 188 -1.79 4.88 -18.63
N LYS A 189 -0.81 3.98 -18.70
CA LYS A 189 0.59 4.29 -18.90
C LYS A 189 0.98 4.05 -20.35
N LEU A 190 1.63 5.04 -20.97
CA LEU A 190 2.15 4.95 -22.33
C LEU A 190 3.55 4.34 -22.30
N ILE A 191 3.79 3.28 -23.06
CA ILE A 191 5.12 2.70 -23.27
C ILE A 191 5.52 2.93 -24.72
N GLU A 192 6.61 3.66 -24.96
CA GLU A 192 7.07 3.95 -26.31
C GLU A 192 7.63 2.68 -26.98
N VAL A 193 7.08 2.29 -28.12
CA VAL A 193 7.50 1.12 -28.92
C VAL A 193 8.21 1.55 -30.21
N GLY A 194 7.98 2.78 -30.64
CA GLY A 194 8.65 3.46 -31.76
C GLY A 194 8.43 4.96 -31.64
N ILE A 195 9.08 5.74 -32.51
CA ILE A 195 9.05 7.22 -32.43
C ILE A 195 7.60 7.73 -32.37
N ASP A 196 7.24 8.35 -31.24
CA ASP A 196 5.91 8.91 -30.97
C ASP A 196 4.76 7.90 -31.13
N THR A 197 5.05 6.61 -30.91
CA THR A 197 4.07 5.51 -30.96
C THR A 197 4.12 4.68 -29.68
N TYR A 198 2.96 4.52 -29.04
CA TYR A 198 2.86 4.04 -27.68
C TYR A 198 1.96 2.81 -27.56
N MET A 199 2.41 1.79 -26.84
CA MET A 199 1.52 0.80 -26.25
C MET A 199 0.82 1.45 -25.04
N MET A 200 -0.50 1.25 -24.93
CA MET A 200 -1.26 1.70 -23.76
C MET A 200 -1.43 0.55 -22.77
N VAL A 201 -0.87 0.70 -21.58
CA VAL A 201 -0.87 -0.29 -20.50
C VAL A 201 -1.78 0.18 -19.37
N SER A 202 -2.50 -0.74 -18.73
CA SER A 202 -3.28 -0.40 -17.53
C SER A 202 -2.36 0.01 -16.37
N CYS A 203 -2.70 1.08 -15.65
CA CYS A 203 -2.00 1.35 -14.40
C CYS A 203 -2.40 0.39 -13.28
N LYS A 204 -3.64 -0.13 -13.26
CA LYS A 204 -4.09 -1.11 -12.26
C LYS A 204 -3.57 -2.52 -12.52
N HIS A 205 -3.56 -2.95 -13.78
CA HIS A 205 -3.17 -4.31 -14.20
C HIS A 205 -2.05 -4.22 -15.24
N ALA A 206 -0.84 -3.87 -14.80
CA ALA A 206 0.29 -3.57 -15.70
C ALA A 206 0.72 -4.71 -16.63
N ASN A 207 0.29 -5.94 -16.37
CA ASN A 207 0.43 -7.07 -17.29
C ASN A 207 -0.49 -7.00 -18.52
N TYR A 208 -1.42 -6.05 -18.57
CA TYR A 208 -2.42 -5.93 -19.62
C TYR A 208 -2.23 -4.64 -20.43
N ALA A 209 -2.35 -4.78 -21.75
CA ALA A 209 -2.29 -3.69 -22.71
C ALA A 209 -3.55 -3.65 -23.58
N VAL A 210 -3.84 -2.49 -24.17
CA VAL A 210 -4.98 -2.32 -25.06
C VAL A 210 -4.74 -3.06 -26.39
N ASP A 211 -5.68 -3.93 -26.76
CA ASP A 211 -5.80 -4.57 -28.07
C ASP A 211 -7.26 -4.44 -28.58
N LEU A 212 -7.65 -5.27 -29.53
CA LEU A 212 -9.00 -5.35 -30.07
C LEU A 212 -9.67 -6.71 -29.86
N ALA A 213 -11.00 -6.68 -29.85
CA ALA A 213 -11.85 -7.84 -30.09
C ALA A 213 -12.90 -7.51 -31.17
N SER A 214 -13.37 -8.52 -31.90
CA SER A 214 -14.48 -8.37 -32.84
C SER A 214 -15.78 -8.86 -32.20
N VAL A 215 -16.71 -7.95 -31.93
CA VAL A 215 -18.03 -8.25 -31.37
C VAL A 215 -19.09 -7.83 -32.38
N ASN A 216 -19.87 -8.80 -32.87
CA ASN A 216 -20.92 -8.59 -33.88
C ASN A 216 -20.43 -7.85 -35.15
N GLY A 217 -19.16 -8.05 -35.54
CA GLY A 217 -18.54 -7.40 -36.69
C GLY A 217 -18.00 -5.99 -36.44
N ILE A 218 -18.11 -5.47 -35.21
CA ILE A 218 -17.51 -4.21 -34.77
C ILE A 218 -16.21 -4.52 -34.04
N GLN A 219 -15.14 -3.78 -34.36
CA GLN A 219 -13.89 -3.86 -33.63
C GLN A 219 -13.97 -2.95 -32.40
N ILE A 220 -13.94 -3.54 -31.22
CA ILE A 220 -13.95 -2.85 -29.93
C ILE A 220 -12.56 -2.93 -29.30
N LEU A 221 -12.20 -1.93 -28.50
CA LEU A 221 -10.98 -1.98 -27.69
C LEU A 221 -11.20 -2.84 -26.46
N VAL A 222 -10.21 -3.67 -26.14
CA VAL A 222 -10.20 -4.57 -24.98
C VAL A 222 -8.81 -4.59 -24.35
N MET A 223 -8.71 -5.08 -23.13
CA MET A 223 -7.44 -5.36 -22.48
C MET A 223 -7.03 -6.82 -22.75
N ARG A 224 -5.79 -7.04 -23.16
CA ARG A 224 -5.18 -8.37 -23.26
C ARG A 224 -3.92 -8.44 -22.44
N ASP A 225 -3.73 -9.58 -21.80
CA ASP A 225 -2.45 -9.92 -21.20
C ASP A 225 -1.38 -9.89 -22.30
N TYR A 226 -0.21 -9.31 -21.99
CA TYR A 226 0.93 -9.28 -22.89
C TYR A 226 2.24 -9.75 -22.23
N ARG A 227 2.23 -10.09 -20.93
CA ARG A 227 3.50 -10.36 -20.21
C ARG A 227 3.40 -11.28 -18.99
N SER A 228 2.22 -11.68 -18.53
CA SER A 228 2.11 -12.60 -17.40
C SER A 228 2.36 -14.07 -17.81
N LEU A 229 2.51 -14.95 -16.82
CA LEU A 229 2.56 -16.40 -17.00
C LEU A 229 1.27 -16.96 -17.63
N TYR A 230 0.13 -16.32 -17.37
CA TYR A 230 -1.19 -16.77 -17.77
C TYR A 230 -1.62 -16.27 -19.16
N LEU A 231 -0.67 -15.69 -19.91
CA LEU A 231 -0.88 -15.19 -21.26
C LEU A 231 -1.58 -16.21 -22.17
N ASP A 232 -2.79 -15.88 -22.64
CA ASP A 232 -3.44 -16.66 -23.70
C ASP A 232 -2.78 -16.37 -25.05
N THR A 233 -1.79 -17.19 -25.39
CA THR A 233 -1.02 -17.07 -26.65
C THR A 233 -1.88 -17.13 -27.92
N ALA A 234 -3.12 -17.63 -27.87
CA ALA A 234 -3.99 -17.68 -29.05
C ALA A 234 -4.60 -16.31 -29.39
N THR A 235 -4.76 -15.44 -28.39
CA THR A 235 -5.40 -14.13 -28.56
C THR A 235 -4.51 -12.96 -28.17
N ALA A 236 -3.41 -13.22 -27.46
CA ALA A 236 -2.43 -12.25 -27.02
C ALA A 236 -1.98 -11.29 -28.14
N GLY A 237 -2.03 -10.00 -27.83
CA GLY A 237 -1.63 -8.94 -28.72
C GLY A 237 -1.80 -7.59 -28.05
N PHE A 238 -1.25 -6.56 -28.67
CA PHE A 238 -1.44 -5.17 -28.26
C PHE A 238 -1.40 -4.24 -29.47
N LEU A 239 -2.08 -3.11 -29.35
CA LEU A 239 -2.06 -2.02 -30.31
C LEU A 239 -0.99 -1.00 -29.94
N THR A 240 -0.43 -0.35 -30.95
CA THR A 240 0.37 0.87 -30.80
C THR A 240 -0.45 2.06 -31.26
N PHE A 241 -0.36 3.16 -30.52
CA PHE A 241 -1.17 4.35 -30.72
C PHE A 241 -0.31 5.57 -31.01
N SER A 242 -0.78 6.40 -31.93
CA SER A 242 -0.26 7.75 -32.18
C SER A 242 -1.29 8.79 -31.76
N PHE A 243 -0.84 9.86 -31.12
CA PHE A 243 -1.67 10.94 -30.61
C PHE A 243 -1.41 12.21 -31.41
N THR A 244 -2.46 12.83 -31.94
CA THR A 244 -2.38 14.11 -32.64
C THR A 244 -3.21 15.15 -31.91
N THR A 245 -2.53 16.05 -31.21
CA THR A 245 -3.18 17.09 -30.39
C THR A 245 -3.34 18.39 -31.18
N SER A 246 -4.52 19.00 -31.09
CA SER A 246 -4.86 20.30 -31.67
C SER A 246 -5.60 21.15 -30.65
N GLY A 247 -4.87 21.99 -29.91
CA GLY A 247 -5.45 22.74 -28.79
C GLY A 247 -5.66 21.84 -27.57
N SER A 248 -6.87 21.81 -27.02
CA SER A 248 -7.25 20.92 -25.91
C SER A 248 -7.71 19.53 -26.35
N THR A 249 -7.79 19.29 -27.65
CA THR A 249 -8.43 18.10 -28.19
C THR A 249 -7.41 17.21 -28.90
N THR A 250 -7.59 15.89 -28.82
CA THR A 250 -6.63 14.89 -29.27
C THR A 250 -7.32 13.84 -30.12
N THR A 251 -6.76 13.60 -31.31
CA THR A 251 -7.11 12.46 -32.17
C THR A 251 -6.18 11.30 -31.87
N ILE A 252 -6.73 10.10 -31.71
CA ILE A 252 -5.97 8.88 -31.38
C ILE A 252 -6.15 7.89 -32.52
N ALA A 253 -5.04 7.42 -33.08
CA ALA A 253 -5.03 6.37 -34.09
C ALA A 253 -4.27 5.15 -33.58
N ALA A 254 -4.87 3.97 -33.71
CA ALA A 254 -4.21 2.68 -33.57
C ALA A 254 -3.35 2.46 -34.83
N SER A 255 -2.09 2.88 -34.76
CA SER A 255 -1.15 2.94 -35.87
C SER A 255 -0.55 1.58 -36.24
N GLY A 256 -0.55 0.64 -35.30
CA GLY A 256 0.02 -0.70 -35.45
C GLY A 256 -0.66 -1.70 -34.54
N ARG A 257 -0.51 -2.98 -34.86
CA ARG A 257 -0.86 -4.11 -33.99
C ARG A 257 0.28 -5.09 -33.94
N HIS A 258 0.55 -5.63 -32.76
CA HIS A 258 1.49 -6.72 -32.54
C HIS A 258 0.72 -7.92 -32.00
N ALA A 259 0.85 -9.06 -32.66
CA ALA A 259 0.21 -10.31 -32.25
C ALA A 259 1.28 -11.27 -31.74
N TYR A 260 0.92 -12.11 -30.77
CA TYR A 260 1.82 -13.15 -30.32
C TYR A 260 2.01 -14.22 -31.41
N ASP A 261 3.26 -14.56 -31.70
CA ASP A 261 3.63 -15.66 -32.59
C ASP A 261 4.49 -16.67 -31.82
N ALA A 262 3.91 -17.86 -31.58
CA ALA A 262 4.57 -18.95 -30.87
C ALA A 262 5.84 -19.45 -31.59
N SER A 263 5.94 -19.30 -32.91
CA SER A 263 7.13 -19.66 -33.68
C SER A 263 8.26 -18.67 -33.48
N ALA A 264 7.93 -17.38 -33.28
CA ALA A 264 8.87 -16.33 -32.95
C ALA A 264 9.18 -16.26 -31.45
N GLY A 265 8.35 -16.89 -30.61
CA GLY A 265 8.47 -16.86 -29.15
C GLY A 265 8.14 -15.50 -28.55
N GLY A 266 7.31 -14.68 -29.22
CA GLY A 266 7.00 -13.33 -28.77
C GLY A 266 6.08 -12.56 -29.70
N PHE A 267 5.95 -11.26 -29.47
CA PHE A 267 5.08 -10.39 -30.25
C PHE A 267 5.75 -9.95 -31.55
N VAL A 268 5.03 -10.12 -32.66
CA VAL A 268 5.44 -9.71 -34.00
C VAL A 268 4.46 -8.70 -34.57
N ALA A 269 4.97 -7.73 -35.33
CA ALA A 269 4.13 -6.75 -35.99
C ALA A 269 3.21 -7.42 -37.02
N ASP A 270 1.92 -7.10 -36.96
CA ASP A 270 0.92 -7.54 -37.94
C ASP A 270 1.11 -6.74 -39.24
N ALA A 271 1.77 -7.36 -40.22
CA ALA A 271 2.05 -6.74 -41.51
C ALA A 271 0.79 -6.42 -42.33
N SER A 272 -0.37 -6.95 -41.95
CA SER A 272 -1.66 -6.63 -42.57
C SER A 272 -2.39 -5.45 -41.92
N TRP A 273 -1.86 -4.93 -40.80
CA TRP A 273 -2.49 -3.85 -40.07
C TRP A 273 -2.57 -2.57 -40.91
N THR A 274 -3.76 -1.99 -40.94
CA THR A 274 -3.99 -0.64 -41.48
C THR A 274 -4.42 0.23 -40.32
N ALA A 275 -3.85 1.44 -40.24
CA ALA A 275 -4.17 2.36 -39.15
C ALA A 275 -5.67 2.63 -39.08
N LEU A 276 -6.22 2.49 -37.87
CA LEU A 276 -7.61 2.76 -37.55
C LEU A 276 -7.69 3.84 -36.49
N ASN A 277 -8.79 4.56 -36.52
CA ASN A 277 -9.07 5.67 -35.65
C ASN A 277 -9.83 5.15 -34.42
N VAL A 278 -9.48 5.62 -33.20
CA VAL A 278 -10.22 5.28 -31.97
C VAL A 278 -11.50 6.12 -31.84
N GLY A 279 -12.67 5.50 -31.92
CA GLY A 279 -13.97 6.13 -31.73
C GLY A 279 -14.66 5.72 -30.42
N SER A 280 -15.85 6.27 -30.19
CA SER A 280 -16.80 5.85 -29.16
C SER A 280 -18.17 5.64 -29.78
N ASP A 281 -18.84 4.53 -29.43
CA ASP A 281 -20.26 4.30 -29.76
C ASP A 281 -21.22 4.75 -28.63
N GLY A 282 -20.67 5.42 -27.62
CA GLY A 282 -21.37 5.86 -26.41
C GLY A 282 -21.33 4.85 -25.25
N SER A 283 -20.90 3.61 -25.47
CA SER A 283 -20.74 2.61 -24.41
C SER A 283 -19.37 1.94 -24.42
N SER A 284 -18.78 1.73 -25.60
CA SER A 284 -17.47 1.12 -25.80
C SER A 284 -16.56 2.03 -26.62
N ALA A 285 -15.26 1.90 -26.42
CA ALA A 285 -14.30 2.42 -27.39
C ALA A 285 -14.20 1.45 -28.57
N ILE A 286 -14.26 2.00 -29.77
CA ILE A 286 -14.30 1.26 -31.02
C ILE A 286 -13.15 1.66 -31.94
N LEU A 287 -12.84 0.81 -32.91
CA LEU A 287 -11.96 1.16 -34.03
C LEU A 287 -12.81 1.45 -35.27
N THR A 288 -12.52 2.58 -35.93
CA THR A 288 -13.27 3.07 -37.08
C THR A 288 -12.36 3.52 -38.21
N THR A 289 -12.87 3.50 -39.43
CA THR A 289 -12.24 4.12 -40.61
C THR A 289 -12.74 5.55 -40.83
N GLU A 290 -13.65 6.04 -39.99
CA GLU A 290 -14.20 7.39 -40.11
C GLU A 290 -13.14 8.46 -39.84
N VAL A 291 -13.27 9.60 -40.51
CA VAL A 291 -12.33 10.72 -40.47
C VAL A 291 -13.07 12.05 -40.34
N GLY A 292 -12.37 13.11 -39.96
CA GLY A 292 -12.95 14.45 -39.82
C GLY A 292 -13.88 14.54 -38.62
N THR A 293 -15.09 15.09 -38.80
CA THR A 293 -16.05 15.30 -37.70
C THR A 293 -16.88 14.06 -37.34
N ALA A 294 -16.79 12.98 -38.11
CA ALA A 294 -17.44 11.70 -37.80
C ALA A 294 -16.62 10.86 -36.79
N PHE A 295 -15.36 11.25 -36.58
CA PHE A 295 -14.42 10.60 -35.70
C PHE A 295 -14.44 11.24 -34.29
N SER A 296 -14.33 10.43 -33.24
CA SER A 296 -14.31 10.92 -31.85
C SER A 296 -13.00 11.65 -31.54
N VAL A 297 -13.12 12.79 -30.87
CA VAL A 297 -11.95 13.49 -30.34
C VAL A 297 -11.91 13.28 -28.84
N PHE A 298 -10.71 13.26 -28.26
CA PHE A 298 -10.49 13.03 -26.84
C PHE A 298 -9.89 14.25 -26.16
N SER A 299 -10.28 14.46 -24.91
CA SER A 299 -9.57 15.30 -23.95
C SER A 299 -8.61 14.41 -23.14
N LEU A 300 -7.35 14.81 -22.99
CA LEU A 300 -6.38 14.10 -22.15
C LEU A 300 -6.34 14.77 -20.78
N TYR A 301 -6.22 13.97 -19.71
CA TYR A 301 -6.06 14.48 -18.35
C TYR A 301 -4.76 13.98 -17.71
N LEU A 302 -4.16 14.82 -16.88
CA LEU A 302 -3.05 14.46 -16.00
C LEU A 302 -3.45 13.34 -15.04
N PRO A 303 -2.49 12.53 -14.55
CA PRO A 303 -2.77 11.48 -13.58
C PRO A 303 -3.35 12.08 -12.30
N THR A 304 -4.41 11.46 -11.79
CA THR A 304 -5.13 11.89 -10.57
C THR A 304 -4.63 11.18 -9.30
N LEU A 305 -3.76 10.19 -9.48
CA LEU A 305 -3.05 9.47 -8.42
C LEU A 305 -1.55 9.62 -8.65
N ASP A 306 -0.82 9.95 -7.59
CA ASP A 306 0.63 10.00 -7.63
C ASP A 306 1.21 8.58 -7.65
N GLN A 307 1.87 8.24 -8.76
CA GLN A 307 2.57 6.98 -8.97
C GLN A 307 4.01 7.23 -9.44
N GLU A 308 4.49 8.47 -9.35
CA GLU A 308 5.83 8.84 -9.77
C GLU A 308 6.85 8.45 -8.69
N ILE A 309 8.09 8.21 -9.13
CA ILE A 309 9.19 7.94 -8.20
C ILE A 309 9.53 9.25 -7.50
N PRO A 310 9.44 9.33 -6.16
CA PRO A 310 9.77 10.54 -5.43
C PRO A 310 11.25 10.88 -5.62
N SER A 311 11.61 12.16 -5.54
CA SER A 311 12.99 12.60 -5.76
C SER A 311 13.98 11.93 -4.81
N ASP A 312 13.55 11.62 -3.59
CA ASP A 312 14.38 10.93 -2.59
C ASP A 312 14.71 9.48 -2.96
N PHE A 313 13.92 8.85 -3.85
CA PHE A 313 14.20 7.50 -4.39
C PHE A 313 14.99 7.53 -5.70
N ASN A 314 15.31 8.73 -6.19
CA ASN A 314 16.22 8.93 -7.32
C ASN A 314 16.91 10.32 -7.25
N PRO A 315 17.67 10.61 -6.18
CA PRO A 315 18.15 11.96 -5.88
C PRO A 315 19.19 12.46 -6.89
N THR A 316 19.89 11.54 -7.56
CA THR A 316 20.85 11.84 -8.63
C THR A 316 20.22 11.89 -10.02
N GLN A 317 18.89 11.72 -10.11
CA GLN A 317 18.13 11.71 -11.35
C GLN A 317 18.70 10.72 -12.38
N VAL A 318 19.00 9.51 -11.93
CA VAL A 318 19.43 8.41 -12.79
C VAL A 318 18.40 8.25 -13.90
N ALA A 319 18.86 8.33 -15.15
CA ALA A 319 18.02 8.09 -16.32
C ALA A 319 17.67 6.60 -16.41
N ARG A 320 16.45 6.31 -16.89
CA ARG A 320 16.04 4.92 -17.08
C ARG A 320 16.94 4.22 -18.09
N VAL A 321 17.45 3.06 -17.72
CA VAL A 321 18.36 2.26 -18.56
C VAL A 321 17.60 1.54 -19.68
N SER A 322 18.27 1.37 -20.83
CA SER A 322 17.72 0.72 -22.03
C SER A 322 17.89 -0.81 -22.06
N ASN A 323 18.44 -1.40 -21.00
CA ASN A 323 18.61 -2.84 -20.86
C ASN A 323 17.29 -3.58 -21.12
N ALA A 324 17.39 -4.73 -21.78
CA ALA A 324 16.27 -5.64 -21.95
C ALA A 324 15.80 -6.18 -20.59
N GLU A 325 14.52 -6.48 -20.48
CA GLU A 325 13.93 -7.09 -19.28
C GLU A 325 14.39 -8.54 -19.13
N LEU A 326 14.80 -8.91 -17.91
CA LEU A 326 15.01 -10.29 -17.50
C LEU A 326 13.65 -10.99 -17.44
N GLN A 327 13.47 -12.01 -18.28
CA GLN A 327 12.23 -12.78 -18.31
C GLN A 327 12.08 -13.61 -17.04
N ALA A 328 10.95 -13.44 -16.36
CA ALA A 328 10.58 -14.32 -15.25
C ALA A 328 10.33 -15.74 -15.76
N THR A 329 10.74 -16.73 -14.98
CA THR A 329 10.43 -18.13 -15.24
C THR A 329 9.74 -18.70 -14.00
N ALA A 330 8.52 -19.21 -14.17
CA ALA A 330 7.90 -20.06 -13.17
C ALA A 330 8.25 -21.51 -13.50
N ASP A 331 8.76 -22.26 -12.52
CA ASP A 331 8.96 -23.71 -12.69
C ASP A 331 7.64 -24.51 -12.54
N GLY A 332 6.54 -23.81 -12.28
CA GLY A 332 5.20 -24.36 -12.08
C GLY A 332 5.01 -25.03 -10.72
N THR A 333 5.98 -24.92 -9.81
CA THR A 333 5.90 -25.51 -8.48
C THR A 333 5.30 -24.53 -7.48
N ASP A 334 4.14 -24.88 -6.94
CA ASP A 334 3.57 -24.21 -5.76
C ASP A 334 4.08 -24.94 -4.51
N GLN A 335 5.30 -24.60 -4.09
CA GLN A 335 5.97 -25.24 -2.95
C GLN A 335 5.17 -25.05 -1.66
N LEU A 336 4.59 -23.86 -1.45
CA LEU A 336 3.78 -23.54 -0.28
C LEU A 336 2.59 -24.49 -0.16
N SER A 337 1.81 -24.67 -1.24
CA SER A 337 0.66 -25.59 -1.25
C SER A 337 1.04 -27.06 -1.12
N VAL A 338 2.30 -27.42 -1.35
CA VAL A 338 2.82 -28.77 -1.10
C VAL A 338 3.19 -28.92 0.38
N GLU A 339 4.01 -28.02 0.89
CA GLU A 339 4.61 -28.10 2.23
C GLU A 339 3.61 -27.87 3.35
N ILE A 340 2.57 -27.05 3.13
CA ILE A 340 1.53 -26.82 4.15
C ILE A 340 0.79 -28.12 4.54
N LYS A 341 0.78 -29.14 3.68
CA LYS A 341 0.14 -30.43 3.97
C LYS A 341 0.90 -31.25 5.01
N ASP A 342 2.19 -30.94 5.19
CA ASP A 342 3.12 -31.62 6.09
C ASP A 342 3.21 -30.96 7.48
N VAL A 343 2.40 -29.93 7.74
CA VAL A 343 2.25 -29.37 9.09
C VAL A 343 1.85 -30.49 10.06
N LEU A 344 2.60 -30.55 11.17
CA LEU A 344 2.49 -31.57 12.21
C LEU A 344 1.06 -31.64 12.74
N PRO A 345 0.58 -32.84 13.14
CA PRO A 345 -0.77 -33.03 13.66
C PRO A 345 -1.17 -32.06 14.78
N THR A 346 -0.21 -31.67 15.64
CA THR A 346 -0.40 -30.71 16.74
C THR A 346 -0.87 -29.33 16.27
N TYR A 347 -0.43 -28.87 15.09
CA TYR A 347 -0.72 -27.53 14.58
C TYR A 347 -1.70 -27.53 13.40
N LYS A 348 -2.07 -28.71 12.90
CA LYS A 348 -2.78 -28.90 11.64
C LYS A 348 -4.14 -28.19 11.57
N ASP A 349 -4.83 -28.08 12.70
CA ASP A 349 -6.14 -27.41 12.76
C ASP A 349 -6.04 -25.90 12.49
N GLN A 350 -4.87 -25.28 12.72
CA GLN A 350 -4.65 -23.86 12.42
C GLN A 350 -4.56 -23.57 10.92
N VAL A 351 -4.25 -24.58 10.10
CA VAL A 351 -4.02 -24.45 8.65
C VAL A 351 -5.05 -25.23 7.82
N ALA A 352 -6.14 -25.67 8.45
CA ALA A 352 -7.19 -26.45 7.80
C ALA A 352 -7.91 -25.68 6.67
N THR A 353 -7.97 -24.34 6.78
CA THR A 353 -8.58 -23.43 5.81
C THR A 353 -7.62 -22.28 5.54
N ALA A 354 -7.45 -21.90 4.28
CA ALA A 354 -6.63 -20.74 3.90
C ALA A 354 -7.39 -19.42 4.15
N GLY A 355 -6.72 -18.44 4.75
CA GLY A 355 -7.30 -17.14 5.11
C GLY A 355 -8.09 -17.13 6.41
N PRO A 356 -8.92 -16.09 6.63
CA PRO A 356 -9.64 -15.91 7.88
C PRO A 356 -10.75 -16.95 8.00
N ASP A 357 -10.73 -17.71 9.09
CA ASP A 357 -11.73 -18.73 9.40
C ASP A 357 -11.86 -18.89 10.92
N ALA A 358 -13.09 -19.01 11.41
CA ALA A 358 -13.37 -19.05 12.85
C ALA A 358 -12.82 -20.31 13.54
N ALA A 359 -12.79 -21.46 12.84
CA ALA A 359 -12.25 -22.69 13.40
C ALA A 359 -10.72 -22.63 13.49
N THR A 360 -10.05 -22.14 12.45
CA THR A 360 -8.58 -21.94 12.48
C THR A 360 -8.17 -20.90 13.53
N ALA A 361 -8.93 -19.82 13.70
CA ALA A 361 -8.69 -18.82 14.75
C ALA A 361 -8.84 -19.42 16.16
N THR A 362 -9.86 -20.26 16.37
CA THR A 362 -10.04 -20.99 17.64
C THR A 362 -8.87 -21.91 17.93
N ALA A 363 -8.40 -22.66 16.92
CA ALA A 363 -7.24 -23.53 17.05
C ALA A 363 -5.96 -22.75 17.35
N ALA A 364 -5.75 -21.62 16.68
CA ALA A 364 -4.59 -20.75 16.89
C ALA A 364 -4.55 -20.18 18.32
N ASN A 365 -5.69 -19.72 18.83
CA ASN A 365 -5.81 -19.23 20.20
C ASN A 365 -5.50 -20.32 21.25
N ALA A 366 -5.88 -21.58 21.00
CA ALA A 366 -5.53 -22.69 21.90
C ALA A 366 -4.02 -22.94 21.97
N ILE A 367 -3.31 -22.80 20.85
CA ILE A 367 -1.85 -22.89 20.81
C ILE A 367 -1.21 -21.68 21.51
N LEU A 368 -1.71 -20.46 21.32
CA LEU A 368 -1.22 -19.27 22.03
C LEU A 368 -1.36 -19.41 23.56
N THR A 369 -2.49 -19.93 24.05
CA THR A 369 -2.67 -20.24 25.49
C THR A 369 -1.64 -21.28 25.97
N THR A 370 -1.38 -22.29 25.16
CA THR A 370 -0.37 -23.32 25.48
C THR A 370 1.03 -22.70 25.57
N ILE A 371 1.39 -21.86 24.60
CA ILE A 371 2.68 -21.14 24.56
C ILE A 371 2.86 -20.29 25.82
N GLU A 372 1.87 -19.45 26.15
CA GLU A 372 1.94 -18.56 27.33
C GLU A 372 2.16 -19.36 28.62
N SER A 373 1.40 -20.45 28.81
CA SER A 373 1.55 -21.31 29.98
C SER A 373 2.91 -22.02 30.04
N THR A 374 3.45 -22.41 28.88
CA THR A 374 4.72 -23.12 28.77
C THR A 374 5.88 -22.19 29.10
N LEU A 375 5.92 -21.01 28.47
CA LEU A 375 6.96 -20.02 28.74
C LEU A 375 6.95 -19.59 30.20
N ALA A 376 5.78 -19.35 30.79
CA ALA A 376 5.67 -19.00 32.21
C ALA A 376 6.22 -20.11 33.13
N ALA A 377 5.96 -21.38 32.81
CA ALA A 377 6.51 -22.52 33.56
C ALA A 377 8.03 -22.65 33.43
N GLU A 378 8.60 -22.19 32.32
CA GLU A 378 10.05 -22.16 32.05
C GLU A 378 10.73 -20.87 32.55
N GLY A 379 9.98 -19.96 33.20
CA GLY A 379 10.51 -18.69 33.68
C GLY A 379 10.83 -17.70 32.56
N SER A 380 10.18 -17.84 31.41
CA SER A 380 10.27 -16.97 30.24
C SER A 380 8.91 -16.32 29.93
N ALA A 381 8.86 -15.49 28.90
CA ALA A 381 7.65 -14.78 28.49
C ALA A 381 7.60 -14.60 26.97
N LEU A 382 6.40 -14.32 26.47
CA LEU A 382 6.23 -13.78 25.13
C LEU A 382 6.82 -12.37 25.08
N ARG A 383 7.45 -12.00 23.95
CA ARG A 383 7.93 -10.64 23.69
C ARG A 383 6.78 -9.62 23.64
N TYR A 384 5.68 -10.01 23.03
CA TYR A 384 4.45 -9.20 22.93
C TYR A 384 3.26 -9.96 23.52
N PRO A 385 2.22 -9.27 23.99
CA PRO A 385 1.02 -9.94 24.51
C PRO A 385 0.29 -10.73 23.41
N VAL A 386 -0.50 -11.73 23.80
CA VAL A 386 -1.31 -12.55 22.87
C VAL A 386 -2.14 -11.71 21.90
N ALA A 387 -2.72 -10.60 22.39
CA ALA A 387 -3.53 -9.69 21.59
C ALA A 387 -2.78 -9.13 20.36
N PHE A 388 -1.48 -8.86 20.50
CA PHE A 388 -0.64 -8.41 19.39
C PHE A 388 -0.56 -9.48 18.29
N TYR A 389 -0.27 -10.72 18.65
CA TYR A 389 -0.13 -11.81 17.68
C TYR A 389 -1.46 -12.18 17.00
N THR A 390 -2.58 -12.10 17.73
CA THR A 390 -3.91 -12.31 17.13
C THR A 390 -4.27 -11.21 16.14
N THR A 391 -4.02 -9.94 16.47
CA THR A 391 -4.25 -8.80 15.57
C THR A 391 -3.46 -8.96 14.27
N VAL A 392 -2.18 -9.28 14.38
CA VAL A 392 -1.27 -9.43 13.23
C VAL A 392 -1.71 -10.59 12.35
N ARG A 393 -1.97 -11.76 12.95
CA ARG A 393 -2.44 -12.95 12.25
C ARG A 393 -3.70 -12.66 11.44
N ASP A 394 -4.69 -12.05 12.07
CA ASP A 394 -5.98 -11.83 11.43
C ASP A 394 -5.88 -10.81 10.30
N ASN A 395 -5.08 -9.75 10.45
CA ASN A 395 -4.79 -8.82 9.36
C ASN A 395 -4.08 -9.52 8.19
N MET A 396 -2.99 -10.23 8.45
CA MET A 396 -2.20 -10.94 7.44
C MET A 396 -3.06 -11.91 6.60
N LEU A 397 -3.96 -12.66 7.24
CA LEU A 397 -4.82 -13.63 6.54
C LEU A 397 -5.85 -12.98 5.60
N THR A 398 -6.21 -11.71 5.83
CA THR A 398 -7.17 -11.00 4.98
C THR A 398 -6.57 -10.52 3.65
N ARG A 399 -5.23 -10.54 3.53
CA ARG A 399 -4.48 -9.95 2.42
C ARG A 399 -4.73 -10.66 1.08
N LYS A 400 -4.92 -9.91 0.00
CA LYS A 400 -5.22 -10.43 -1.34
C LYS A 400 -4.55 -9.63 -2.46
N VAL A 401 -4.15 -10.33 -3.51
CA VAL A 401 -3.66 -9.74 -4.76
C VAL A 401 -4.85 -9.21 -5.56
N LEU A 402 -4.94 -7.89 -5.74
CA LEU A 402 -6.04 -7.24 -6.50
C LEU A 402 -5.56 -6.54 -7.78
N VAL A 403 -4.27 -6.68 -8.10
CA VAL A 403 -3.63 -6.13 -9.30
C VAL A 403 -2.89 -7.24 -10.03
N SER A 404 -2.77 -7.09 -11.36
CA SER A 404 -1.95 -8.00 -12.16
C SER A 404 -0.69 -7.27 -12.59
N ASP A 405 0.33 -7.36 -11.73
CA ASP A 405 1.63 -6.71 -11.93
C ASP A 405 2.79 -7.71 -11.79
N ASN A 406 2.67 -8.67 -10.86
CA ASN A 406 3.58 -9.81 -10.78
C ASN A 406 3.28 -10.82 -11.90
N TYR A 407 4.33 -11.52 -12.33
CA TYR A 407 4.33 -12.42 -13.47
C TYR A 407 3.36 -13.60 -13.34
N ASP A 408 3.34 -14.26 -12.19
CA ASP A 408 2.69 -15.56 -11.97
C ASP A 408 1.59 -15.53 -10.89
N THR A 409 1.16 -14.34 -10.47
CA THR A 409 0.09 -14.19 -9.47
C THR A 409 -1.30 -14.23 -10.09
N VAL A 410 -2.22 -14.89 -9.42
CA VAL A 410 -3.65 -14.87 -9.77
C VAL A 410 -4.37 -13.81 -8.94
N LEU A 411 -5.28 -13.06 -9.56
CA LEU A 411 -6.15 -12.12 -8.84
C LEU A 411 -7.03 -12.86 -7.82
N ASP A 412 -7.34 -12.18 -6.71
CA ASP A 412 -8.03 -12.72 -5.55
C ASP A 412 -7.28 -13.83 -4.78
N GLN A 413 -6.10 -14.25 -5.24
CA GLN A 413 -5.20 -15.11 -4.47
C GLN A 413 -4.76 -14.38 -3.20
N ARG A 414 -4.63 -15.12 -2.10
CA ARG A 414 -4.07 -14.59 -0.85
C ARG A 414 -2.56 -14.47 -0.97
N SER A 415 -1.99 -13.32 -0.69
CA SER A 415 -0.53 -13.18 -0.56
C SER A 415 -0.01 -13.99 0.63
N ILE A 416 -0.81 -14.09 1.69
CA ILE A 416 -0.54 -14.85 2.91
C ILE A 416 -1.72 -15.80 3.19
N PRO A 417 -1.71 -17.04 2.64
CA PRO A 417 -2.79 -17.99 2.87
C PRO A 417 -2.82 -18.56 4.30
N TYR A 418 -1.69 -18.61 5.01
CA TYR A 418 -1.62 -19.21 6.35
C TYR A 418 -0.72 -18.43 7.30
N VAL A 419 -1.20 -18.25 8.53
CA VAL A 419 -0.43 -17.78 9.68
C VAL A 419 -0.83 -18.63 10.89
N TYR A 420 0.14 -19.29 11.51
CA TYR A 420 -0.08 -20.24 12.60
C TYR A 420 1.05 -20.18 13.61
N PHE A 421 0.83 -20.77 14.78
CA PHE A 421 1.78 -20.75 15.88
C PHE A 421 2.34 -22.15 16.16
N THR A 422 3.62 -22.22 16.48
CA THR A 422 4.32 -23.45 16.88
C THR A 422 4.93 -23.27 18.26
N ASN A 423 5.18 -24.38 18.95
CA ASN A 423 5.78 -24.40 20.29
C ASN A 423 6.70 -25.62 20.42
N GLU A 424 7.69 -25.73 19.54
CA GLU A 424 8.61 -26.86 19.54
C GLU A 424 9.67 -26.74 20.64
N THR A 425 10.09 -27.88 21.18
CA THR A 425 11.16 -27.97 22.17
C THR A 425 12.53 -27.98 21.49
N GLY A 426 13.45 -27.14 21.96
CA GLY A 426 14.81 -27.07 21.49
C GLY A 426 15.72 -28.14 22.07
N THR A 427 16.96 -28.18 21.57
CA THR A 427 18.01 -29.08 22.06
C THR A 427 18.46 -28.75 23.48
N ASP A 428 18.17 -27.53 23.95
CA ASP A 428 18.36 -27.08 25.33
C ASP A 428 17.27 -27.59 26.29
N GLY A 429 16.23 -28.24 25.76
CA GLY A 429 15.10 -28.75 26.52
C GLY A 429 14.05 -27.71 26.86
N LEU A 430 14.15 -26.49 26.33
CA LEU A 430 13.18 -25.40 26.50
C LEU A 430 12.31 -25.23 25.26
N HIS A 431 11.17 -24.55 25.39
CA HIS A 431 10.31 -24.28 24.26
C HIS A 431 10.70 -22.98 23.53
N HIS A 432 10.64 -23.04 22.20
CA HIS A 432 10.93 -21.92 21.30
C HIS A 432 9.72 -21.69 20.38
N PRO A 433 8.74 -20.90 20.81
CA PRO A 433 7.55 -20.63 20.02
C PRO A 433 7.83 -19.66 18.87
N PHE A 434 7.19 -19.94 17.74
CA PHE A 434 7.23 -19.09 16.55
C PHE A 434 5.83 -18.80 16.03
N MET A 435 5.64 -17.58 15.53
CA MET A 435 4.60 -17.27 14.57
C MET A 435 5.15 -17.58 13.18
N VAL A 436 4.51 -18.51 12.48
CA VAL A 436 4.91 -18.92 11.13
C VAL A 436 3.99 -18.27 10.12
N ILE A 437 4.57 -17.53 9.18
CA ILE A 437 3.89 -16.81 8.10
C ILE A 437 4.21 -17.55 6.80
N ALA A 438 3.22 -18.24 6.25
CA ALA A 438 3.31 -18.84 4.93
C ALA A 438 2.86 -17.83 3.88
N SER A 439 3.80 -17.30 3.08
CA SER A 439 3.53 -16.24 2.11
C SER A 439 4.06 -16.60 0.72
N TYR A 440 3.37 -16.12 -0.31
CA TYR A 440 3.86 -16.13 -1.69
C TYR A 440 4.84 -14.99 -2.00
N SER A 441 5.13 -14.11 -1.03
CA SER A 441 6.02 -12.95 -1.17
C SER A 441 5.68 -12.07 -2.38
N VAL A 442 4.40 -11.70 -2.47
CA VAL A 442 3.86 -10.84 -3.51
C VAL A 442 3.09 -9.70 -2.87
N THR A 443 3.19 -8.51 -3.46
CA THR A 443 2.46 -7.34 -2.99
C THR A 443 0.96 -7.49 -3.27
N GLU A 444 0.12 -6.94 -2.42
CA GLU A 444 -1.32 -6.83 -2.70
C GLU A 444 -1.63 -5.79 -3.79
N GLY A 445 -0.80 -4.75 -3.83
CA GLY A 445 -0.87 -3.60 -4.72
C GLY A 445 0.22 -3.61 -5.80
N MET A 446 0.34 -2.48 -6.50
CA MET A 446 1.24 -2.34 -7.65
C MET A 446 2.70 -2.20 -7.19
N THR A 447 3.59 -2.87 -7.90
CA THR A 447 5.04 -2.88 -7.69
C THR A 447 5.76 -1.72 -8.37
N HIS A 448 5.24 -1.26 -9.50
CA HIS A 448 5.83 -0.22 -10.36
C HIS A 448 7.27 -0.51 -10.83
N LEU A 449 7.67 -1.79 -10.92
CA LEU A 449 9.04 -2.18 -11.32
C LEU A 449 9.45 -1.69 -12.71
N TRP A 450 8.48 -1.44 -13.60
CA TRP A 450 8.78 -0.92 -14.95
C TRP A 450 9.38 0.48 -14.95
N ASP A 451 9.07 1.27 -13.93
CA ASP A 451 9.43 2.68 -13.83
C ASP A 451 10.79 2.87 -13.15
N VAL A 452 11.31 1.82 -12.50
CA VAL A 452 12.63 1.80 -11.86
C VAL A 452 13.71 2.21 -12.88
N PRO A 453 14.46 3.30 -12.61
CA PRO A 453 15.44 3.81 -13.54
C PRO A 453 16.58 2.82 -13.80
N ARG A 454 17.15 2.25 -12.73
CA ARG A 454 18.29 1.35 -12.78
C ARG A 454 18.01 0.09 -11.95
N PRO A 455 17.18 -0.85 -12.44
CA PRO A 455 16.88 -2.07 -11.70
C PRO A 455 18.11 -2.97 -11.57
N PRO A 456 18.14 -3.92 -10.63
CA PRO A 456 19.19 -4.94 -10.57
C PRO A 456 19.39 -5.67 -11.90
N GLY A 457 20.66 -5.88 -12.27
CA GLY A 457 21.03 -6.68 -13.43
C GLY A 457 21.07 -8.18 -13.09
N ASP A 458 20.86 -9.02 -14.11
CA ASP A 458 20.82 -10.48 -14.00
C ASP A 458 22.08 -11.13 -13.40
N GLY A 459 23.18 -10.39 -13.30
CA GLY A 459 24.41 -10.86 -12.68
C GLY A 459 25.20 -11.86 -13.52
N THR A 460 24.95 -11.93 -14.83
CA THR A 460 25.70 -12.80 -15.75
C THR A 460 27.20 -12.59 -15.56
N GLN A 461 27.91 -13.67 -15.23
CA GLN A 461 29.33 -13.59 -14.89
C GLN A 461 30.15 -13.13 -16.11
N GLY A 462 31.05 -12.16 -15.89
CA GLY A 462 31.95 -11.65 -16.92
C GLY A 462 31.33 -10.61 -17.86
N THR A 463 30.08 -10.20 -17.63
CA THR A 463 29.46 -9.07 -18.35
C THR A 463 29.45 -7.80 -17.50
N SER A 464 29.34 -6.66 -18.17
CA SER A 464 29.11 -5.37 -17.51
C SER A 464 27.61 -5.08 -17.44
N TYR A 465 27.18 -4.21 -16.51
CA TYR A 465 25.76 -3.89 -16.33
C TYR A 465 25.03 -3.50 -17.65
N PRO A 466 25.61 -2.69 -18.56
CA PRO A 466 24.98 -2.40 -19.87
C PRO A 466 24.66 -3.61 -20.75
N ASP A 467 25.36 -4.73 -20.56
CA ASP A 467 25.20 -5.95 -21.35
C ASP A 467 24.26 -6.97 -20.68
N GLN A 468 23.79 -6.68 -19.46
CA GLN A 468 22.89 -7.55 -18.69
C GLN A 468 21.42 -7.27 -19.02
N THR A 469 20.56 -8.27 -18.80
CA THR A 469 19.12 -8.03 -18.65
C THR A 469 18.82 -7.50 -17.24
N VAL A 470 17.70 -6.79 -17.05
CA VAL A 470 17.34 -6.14 -15.78
C VAL A 470 15.96 -6.53 -15.29
N THR A 471 15.77 -6.55 -13.97
CA THR A 471 14.53 -7.01 -13.31
C THR A 471 13.42 -5.94 -13.37
N ARG A 472 12.46 -6.10 -14.29
CA ARG A 472 11.30 -5.18 -14.45
C ARG A 472 9.94 -5.86 -14.18
N ASN A 473 10.01 -7.05 -13.62
CA ASN A 473 8.90 -7.89 -13.22
C ASN A 473 9.32 -8.71 -11.99
N ALA A 474 8.38 -9.43 -11.40
CA ALA A 474 8.62 -10.31 -10.27
C ALA A 474 7.76 -11.56 -10.35
N GLY A 475 8.31 -12.68 -9.89
CA GLY A 475 7.57 -13.92 -9.67
C GLY A 475 7.27 -14.10 -8.19
N SER A 476 6.27 -14.92 -7.90
CA SER A 476 5.94 -15.37 -6.56
C SER A 476 7.06 -16.24 -6.00
N GLN A 477 7.31 -16.11 -4.70
CA GLN A 477 8.29 -16.91 -3.98
C GLN A 477 7.66 -17.41 -2.69
N GLY A 478 7.29 -18.69 -2.67
CA GLY A 478 6.66 -19.33 -1.52
C GLY A 478 7.64 -19.55 -0.37
N TYR A 479 7.31 -19.03 0.82
CA TYR A 479 8.16 -19.09 2.01
C TYR A 479 7.38 -19.43 3.28
N PHE A 480 8.11 -19.90 4.29
CA PHE A 480 7.61 -20.10 5.66
C PHE A 480 8.49 -19.30 6.63
N ALA A 481 8.26 -17.99 6.66
CA ALA A 481 8.97 -17.09 7.56
C ALA A 481 8.55 -17.37 9.00
N LYS A 482 9.51 -17.54 9.90
CA LYS A 482 9.26 -17.74 11.33
C LYS A 482 9.68 -16.51 12.12
N ILE A 483 8.77 -16.01 12.93
CA ILE A 483 8.99 -14.86 13.82
C ILE A 483 9.05 -15.40 15.26
N PRO A 484 10.20 -15.30 15.95
CA PRO A 484 10.35 -15.81 17.31
C PRO A 484 9.45 -15.01 18.25
N MET A 485 8.65 -15.73 19.03
CA MET A 485 7.67 -15.11 19.93
C MET A 485 8.16 -14.98 21.37
N LYS A 486 9.09 -15.84 21.77
CA LYS A 486 9.76 -15.78 23.07
C LYS A 486 10.64 -14.55 23.15
N ASP A 487 10.63 -13.89 24.31
CA ASP A 487 11.56 -12.80 24.56
C ASP A 487 12.96 -13.34 24.87
N TYR A 488 13.86 -13.23 23.90
CA TYR A 488 15.30 -13.53 24.07
C TYR A 488 16.07 -12.32 24.59
N GLY A 489 15.42 -11.17 24.81
CA GLY A 489 16.03 -9.90 25.17
C GLY A 489 16.69 -9.18 24.00
N GLU A 490 17.32 -8.05 24.32
CA GLU A 490 17.98 -7.15 23.37
C GLU A 490 19.50 -7.19 23.53
N VAL A 491 20.21 -6.90 22.45
CA VAL A 491 21.65 -6.59 22.50
C VAL A 491 21.87 -5.16 22.96
N ALA A 492 22.98 -4.91 23.66
CA ALA A 492 23.44 -3.56 24.01
C ALA A 492 24.49 -3.04 23.01
N ALA A 493 25.15 -3.92 22.26
CA ALA A 493 26.11 -3.59 21.22
C ALA A 493 25.88 -4.42 19.94
N LEU A 494 26.16 -3.82 18.77
CA LEU A 494 26.01 -4.43 17.45
C LEU A 494 26.57 -5.85 17.36
N THR A 495 27.80 -6.05 17.84
CA THR A 495 28.55 -7.31 17.68
C THR A 495 28.18 -8.39 18.70
N GLU A 496 27.18 -8.16 19.57
CA GLU A 496 26.65 -9.24 20.41
C GLU A 496 25.89 -10.26 19.58
N ASN A 497 25.17 -9.82 18.54
CA ASN A 497 24.60 -10.71 17.55
C ASN A 497 25.70 -11.21 16.64
N THR A 498 25.84 -12.54 16.52
CA THR A 498 26.87 -13.17 15.67
C THR A 498 26.29 -13.42 14.29
N MET A 499 26.81 -12.71 13.30
CA MET A 499 26.38 -12.84 11.90
C MET A 499 27.18 -13.95 11.21
N VAL A 500 26.50 -14.82 10.44
CA VAL A 500 27.17 -15.81 9.58
C VAL A 500 27.76 -15.14 8.34
N ASN A 501 27.04 -14.14 7.80
CA ASN A 501 27.50 -13.23 6.77
C ASN A 501 26.82 -11.87 6.99
N ASP A 502 27.48 -10.79 6.58
CA ASP A 502 26.95 -9.43 6.72
C ASP A 502 27.40 -8.52 5.57
N LEU A 503 26.64 -7.45 5.31
CA LEU A 503 26.91 -6.53 4.20
C LEU A 503 28.28 -5.85 4.31
N ALA A 504 28.72 -5.50 5.53
CA ALA A 504 30.02 -4.86 5.71
C ALA A 504 31.14 -5.82 5.32
N SER A 505 31.12 -7.06 5.80
CA SER A 505 32.11 -8.09 5.49
C SER A 505 32.09 -8.53 4.01
N ASP A 506 30.92 -8.49 3.33
CA ASP A 506 30.78 -8.83 1.91
C ASP A 506 31.26 -7.70 0.97
N ALA A 507 31.35 -6.47 1.46
CA ALA A 507 31.79 -5.33 0.66
C ALA A 507 33.31 -5.37 0.36
N PRO A 508 33.78 -4.88 -0.82
CA PRO A 508 35.17 -4.98 -1.26
C PRO A 508 36.24 -4.43 -0.29
N ASP A 509 35.86 -3.46 0.55
CA ASP A 509 36.77 -2.78 1.49
C ASP A 509 36.54 -3.16 2.97
N ALA A 510 35.55 -4.02 3.25
CA ALA A 510 35.19 -4.47 4.60
C ALA A 510 35.20 -3.33 5.66
N PRO A 511 34.34 -2.30 5.51
CA PRO A 511 34.36 -1.15 6.41
C PRO A 511 33.90 -1.51 7.84
N ASP A 512 34.10 -0.56 8.75
CA ASP A 512 33.62 -0.69 10.13
C ASP A 512 32.10 -0.93 10.20
N PHE A 513 31.70 -1.69 11.21
CA PHE A 513 30.30 -2.02 11.45
C PHE A 513 29.50 -0.81 11.95
N SER A 514 28.25 -0.77 11.49
CA SER A 514 27.22 0.22 11.80
C SER A 514 25.86 -0.46 11.85
N HIS A 515 24.86 0.24 12.36
CA HIS A 515 23.47 -0.24 12.42
C HIS A 515 22.81 -0.47 11.06
N LEU A 516 23.43 0.02 9.97
CA LEU A 516 22.93 -0.17 8.60
C LEU A 516 23.63 -1.31 7.85
N ASN A 517 24.93 -1.51 8.08
CA ASN A 517 25.74 -2.49 7.32
C ASN A 517 26.07 -3.77 8.10
N TYR A 518 25.90 -3.81 9.42
CA TYR A 518 25.95 -5.06 10.19
C TYR A 518 24.60 -5.78 10.09
N ALA A 519 24.24 -6.10 8.86
CA ALA A 519 22.93 -6.59 8.44
C ALA A 519 23.13 -7.79 7.51
N SER A 520 22.13 -8.67 7.48
CA SER A 520 22.11 -9.81 6.57
C SER A 520 22.35 -9.39 5.12
N THR A 521 23.05 -10.20 4.32
CA THR A 521 23.17 -9.98 2.87
C THR A 521 21.89 -10.32 2.09
N SER A 522 20.84 -10.76 2.79
CA SER A 522 19.49 -11.03 2.29
C SER A 522 18.45 -10.29 3.14
N ALA A 523 17.19 -10.78 3.19
CA ALA A 523 16.17 -10.21 4.05
C ALA A 523 16.58 -10.12 5.54
N THR A 524 16.15 -9.05 6.19
CA THR A 524 16.23 -8.78 7.64
C THR A 524 14.89 -8.94 8.34
N GLY A 525 13.80 -8.94 7.57
CA GLY A 525 12.45 -9.06 8.11
C GLY A 525 11.40 -9.38 7.06
N ILE A 526 10.14 -9.26 7.46
CA ILE A 526 8.96 -9.44 6.61
C ILE A 526 7.92 -8.36 6.89
N ALA A 527 7.33 -7.81 5.84
CA ALA A 527 6.27 -6.84 5.92
C ALA A 527 4.90 -7.51 6.16
N ILE A 528 3.95 -6.72 6.64
CA ILE A 528 2.60 -7.17 7.00
C ILE A 528 1.80 -7.71 5.80
N ASP A 529 2.21 -7.40 4.57
CA ASP A 529 1.64 -7.93 3.33
C ASP A 529 2.28 -9.27 2.87
N GLY A 530 3.37 -9.69 3.52
CA GLY A 530 4.08 -10.95 3.29
C GLY A 530 5.33 -10.82 2.43
N VAL A 531 5.64 -9.61 1.94
CA VAL A 531 6.87 -9.35 1.19
C VAL A 531 8.03 -9.16 2.17
N VAL A 532 9.20 -9.72 1.83
CA VAL A 532 10.37 -9.62 2.71
C VAL A 532 10.98 -8.21 2.69
N VAL A 533 11.57 -7.80 3.81
CA VAL A 533 12.28 -6.54 3.98
C VAL A 533 13.77 -6.82 3.93
N TYR A 534 14.48 -6.12 3.05
CA TYR A 534 15.93 -6.17 2.92
C TYR A 534 16.56 -4.94 3.61
N PRO A 535 17.86 -4.98 3.96
CA PRO A 535 18.57 -3.83 4.49
C PRO A 535 18.45 -2.61 3.57
N THR A 536 18.43 -1.40 4.12
CA THR A 536 18.32 -0.18 3.31
C THR A 536 19.52 0.02 2.36
N LEU A 537 20.69 -0.50 2.74
CA LEU A 537 21.89 -0.50 1.92
C LEU A 537 21.89 -1.68 0.95
N ASN A 538 22.35 -1.45 -0.28
CA ASN A 538 22.66 -2.52 -1.23
C ASN A 538 24.04 -3.15 -0.92
N ASN A 539 24.42 -4.16 -1.71
CA ASN A 539 25.68 -4.89 -1.55
C ASN A 539 26.95 -4.06 -1.85
N THR A 540 26.79 -2.82 -2.35
CA THR A 540 27.90 -1.85 -2.49
C THR A 540 27.94 -0.84 -1.35
N LEU A 541 27.12 -1.04 -0.31
CA LEU A 541 26.94 -0.15 0.83
C LEU A 541 26.45 1.25 0.44
N GLU A 542 25.75 1.35 -0.68
CA GLU A 542 25.00 2.54 -1.10
C GLU A 542 23.52 2.34 -0.74
N PHE A 543 22.83 3.39 -0.32
CA PHE A 543 21.37 3.32 -0.18
C PHE A 543 20.73 2.99 -1.53
N ALA A 544 19.89 1.97 -1.59
CA ALA A 544 19.24 1.55 -2.85
C ALA A 544 18.48 2.71 -3.54
N ALA A 545 17.92 3.62 -2.73
CA ALA A 545 17.30 4.87 -3.18
C ALA A 545 18.27 5.77 -3.97
N ALA A 546 19.51 5.96 -3.49
CA ALA A 546 20.51 6.79 -4.18
C ALA A 546 20.94 6.20 -5.53
N GLY A 547 20.92 4.87 -5.63
CA GLY A 547 21.23 4.14 -6.86
C GLY A 547 20.15 4.21 -7.95
N GLY A 548 18.97 4.76 -7.65
CA GLY A 548 17.81 4.73 -8.56
C GLY A 548 17.27 3.31 -8.77
N GLU A 549 17.41 2.45 -7.76
CA GLU A 549 17.04 1.03 -7.82
C GLU A 549 15.60 0.77 -7.35
N LEU A 550 14.92 1.76 -6.76
CA LEU A 550 13.61 1.59 -6.13
C LEU A 550 12.46 2.10 -7.01
N SER A 551 11.31 1.44 -6.89
CA SER A 551 10.05 1.93 -7.41
C SER A 551 9.42 2.97 -6.47
N SER A 552 8.30 3.57 -6.86
CA SER A 552 7.61 4.58 -6.03
C SER A 552 7.08 4.01 -4.70
N VAL A 553 6.96 2.68 -4.57
CA VAL A 553 6.53 2.01 -3.34
C VAL A 553 7.70 1.42 -2.54
N GLY A 554 8.95 1.84 -2.83
CA GLY A 554 10.12 1.50 -2.02
C GLY A 554 10.63 0.08 -2.20
N ILE A 555 10.22 -0.60 -3.27
CA ILE A 555 10.61 -1.99 -3.59
C ILE A 555 11.43 -2.08 -4.86
N HIS A 556 12.14 -3.20 -5.00
CA HIS A 556 12.57 -3.69 -6.30
C HIS A 556 12.51 -5.22 -6.34
N SER A 557 12.89 -5.80 -7.48
CA SER A 557 13.00 -7.25 -7.63
C SER A 557 14.46 -7.67 -7.85
N GLY A 558 14.93 -8.63 -7.07
CA GLY A 558 16.31 -9.13 -7.16
C GLY A 558 16.51 -10.08 -8.34
N ARG A 559 17.74 -10.56 -8.54
CA ARG A 559 18.08 -11.52 -9.63
C ARG A 559 17.21 -12.77 -9.66
N GLY A 560 16.75 -13.21 -8.49
CA GLY A 560 15.82 -14.35 -8.34
C GLY A 560 14.36 -14.03 -8.68
N MET A 561 14.08 -12.83 -9.19
CA MET A 561 12.74 -12.30 -9.49
C MET A 561 11.81 -12.14 -8.28
N GLY A 562 12.35 -12.18 -7.05
CA GLY A 562 11.62 -11.88 -5.82
C GLY A 562 11.54 -10.39 -5.53
N VAL A 563 10.33 -9.88 -5.29
CA VAL A 563 10.13 -8.53 -4.75
C VAL A 563 10.53 -8.43 -3.30
N HIS A 564 11.09 -7.29 -2.91
CA HIS A 564 11.40 -6.99 -1.52
C HIS A 564 11.48 -5.47 -1.29
N TYR A 565 11.13 -5.06 -0.06
CA TYR A 565 11.23 -3.69 0.37
C TYR A 565 12.64 -3.31 0.78
N HIS A 566 13.03 -2.08 0.47
CA HIS A 566 14.25 -1.43 0.98
C HIS A 566 13.97 -0.13 1.71
N ALA A 567 12.82 0.50 1.45
CA ALA A 567 12.50 1.84 1.93
C ALA A 567 11.03 1.99 2.28
N ASP A 568 10.75 2.94 3.16
CA ASP A 568 9.39 3.33 3.51
C ASP A 568 8.84 4.32 2.47
N SER A 569 7.84 3.90 1.70
CA SER A 569 7.23 4.78 0.69
C SER A 569 6.18 5.73 1.25
N HIS A 570 5.67 5.49 2.47
CA HIS A 570 4.71 6.40 3.10
C HIS A 570 5.38 7.69 3.56
N SER A 571 6.62 7.64 4.04
CA SER A 571 7.39 8.85 4.33
C SER A 571 7.87 9.58 3.08
N ALA A 572 8.03 8.89 1.96
CA ALA A 572 8.50 9.46 0.69
C ALA A 572 7.39 10.01 -0.22
N THR A 573 6.15 9.50 -0.11
CA THR A 573 5.07 9.80 -1.06
C THR A 573 3.74 10.06 -0.36
N ALA A 574 2.89 10.88 -1.00
CA ALA A 574 1.50 11.08 -0.59
C ALA A 574 0.51 10.29 -1.48
N SER A 575 0.97 9.17 -2.07
CA SER A 575 0.17 8.39 -3.05
C SER A 575 -1.14 7.87 -2.45
N GLY A 576 -1.14 7.53 -1.16
CA GLY A 576 -2.25 6.85 -0.49
C GLY A 576 -2.42 5.41 -0.97
N LEU A 577 -1.39 4.82 -1.59
CA LEU A 577 -1.36 3.45 -2.13
C LEU A 577 -0.15 2.66 -1.58
N ASN A 578 0.41 3.11 -0.47
CA ASN A 578 1.60 2.51 0.15
C ASN A 578 1.23 1.33 1.05
N LEU A 579 2.24 0.63 1.59
CA LEU A 579 2.08 -0.46 2.59
C LEU A 579 1.22 -0.03 3.79
N TYR A 580 1.36 1.23 4.19
CA TYR A 580 0.53 1.94 5.17
C TYR A 580 0.39 3.40 4.76
N ASN A 581 -0.67 4.07 5.21
CA ASN A 581 -1.11 5.38 4.72
C ASN A 581 -1.64 6.25 5.87
N ALA A 582 -1.83 7.54 5.62
CA ALA A 582 -2.34 8.47 6.65
C ALA A 582 -3.70 8.05 7.23
N ALA A 583 -4.54 7.37 6.43
CA ALA A 583 -5.83 6.85 6.87
C ALA A 583 -5.71 5.77 7.96
N ASP A 584 -4.56 5.13 8.09
CA ASP A 584 -4.32 4.12 9.12
C ASP A 584 -4.20 4.73 10.52
N TYR A 585 -3.94 6.04 10.65
CA TYR A 585 -3.75 6.71 11.94
C TYR A 585 -5.06 7.25 12.55
N ILE A 586 -6.17 7.18 11.80
CA ILE A 586 -7.46 7.73 12.26
C ILE A 586 -7.97 6.92 13.45
N ALA A 587 -8.22 7.63 14.56
CA ALA A 587 -8.69 7.06 15.82
C ALA A 587 -7.73 6.01 16.42
N GLN A 588 -6.44 6.18 16.16
CA GLN A 588 -5.37 5.36 16.72
C GLN A 588 -4.48 6.20 17.62
N ASN A 589 -3.89 5.58 18.64
CA ASN A 589 -2.99 6.18 19.62
C ASN A 589 -1.53 5.76 19.39
N HIS A 590 -1.26 4.91 18.42
CA HIS A 590 0.10 4.49 18.05
C HIS A 590 0.20 4.33 16.52
N PRO A 591 1.38 4.41 15.89
CA PRO A 591 1.53 3.98 14.50
C PRO A 591 1.13 2.51 14.28
N PRO A 592 0.80 2.08 13.04
CA PRO A 592 0.40 0.70 12.74
C PRO A 592 1.58 -0.27 12.77
N ILE A 593 1.32 -1.56 13.02
CA ILE A 593 2.31 -2.65 12.86
C ILE A 593 2.50 -2.93 11.37
N ILE A 594 3.69 -2.69 10.82
CA ILE A 594 3.96 -2.77 9.38
C ILE A 594 4.96 -3.87 9.01
N THR A 595 5.84 -4.28 9.90
CA THR A 595 6.88 -5.29 9.64
C THR A 595 7.24 -6.10 10.89
N PHE A 596 7.99 -7.18 10.70
CA PHE A 596 8.71 -7.92 11.72
C PHE A 596 10.16 -8.08 11.33
N GLY A 597 11.09 -7.81 12.25
CA GLY A 597 12.44 -8.34 12.14
C GLY A 597 12.45 -9.85 12.39
N PHE A 598 13.36 -10.57 11.74
CA PHE A 598 13.55 -12.00 12.02
C PHE A 598 14.08 -12.28 13.43
N ASP A 599 14.54 -11.26 14.15
CA ASP A 599 14.84 -11.26 15.58
C ASP A 599 13.59 -11.24 16.48
N GLY A 600 12.40 -11.15 15.90
CA GLY A 600 11.11 -11.16 16.60
C GLY A 600 10.61 -9.77 17.00
N VAL A 601 11.37 -8.70 16.73
CA VAL A 601 10.98 -7.34 17.09
C VAL A 601 10.03 -6.77 16.03
N ALA A 602 8.91 -6.21 16.46
CA ALA A 602 7.92 -5.58 15.61
C ALA A 602 8.42 -4.23 15.06
N GLY A 603 8.07 -3.95 13.81
CA GLY A 603 8.30 -2.67 13.16
C GLY A 603 7.00 -1.93 12.94
N TYR A 604 6.96 -0.67 13.37
CA TYR A 604 5.80 0.21 13.32
C TYR A 604 5.97 1.31 12.28
N GLY A 605 4.85 1.86 11.82
CA GLY A 605 4.82 3.04 10.95
C GLY A 605 5.53 4.24 11.58
N LYS A 606 5.84 5.25 10.77
CA LYS A 606 6.48 6.47 11.28
C LYS A 606 5.56 7.21 12.25
N TYR A 607 6.12 7.99 13.18
CA TYR A 607 5.33 8.99 13.87
C TYR A 607 4.94 10.12 12.91
N ILE A 608 3.66 10.52 12.93
CA ILE A 608 3.13 11.62 12.12
C ILE A 608 2.71 12.84 12.95
N ASP A 609 2.70 12.68 14.27
CA ASP A 609 2.35 13.68 15.27
C ASP A 609 3.12 13.43 16.57
N THR A 610 2.97 14.33 17.54
CA THR A 610 3.59 14.24 18.87
C THR A 610 2.66 13.67 19.94
N GLU A 611 1.41 13.36 19.58
CA GLU A 611 0.35 12.93 20.51
C GLU A 611 0.28 11.40 20.62
N SER A 612 0.70 10.71 19.56
CA SER A 612 0.86 9.27 19.52
C SER A 612 1.69 8.80 20.71
N ALA A 613 1.24 7.73 21.38
CA ALA A 613 1.99 7.05 22.41
C ALA A 613 3.40 6.74 21.92
N GLY A 614 4.41 7.15 22.69
CA GLY A 614 5.81 6.95 22.32
C GLY A 614 6.46 8.07 21.50
N ALA A 615 5.70 8.97 20.87
CA ALA A 615 6.26 9.95 19.93
C ALA A 615 7.33 10.90 20.51
N THR A 616 7.31 11.13 21.83
CA THR A 616 8.29 11.97 22.53
C THR A 616 9.56 11.22 22.96
N GLN A 617 9.58 9.89 22.81
CA GLN A 617 10.74 9.06 23.14
C GLN A 617 11.63 8.92 21.92
N ALA A 618 12.90 9.32 22.08
CA ALA A 618 13.88 9.24 21.00
C ALA A 618 14.10 7.78 20.56
N LEU A 619 14.16 7.57 19.25
CA LEU A 619 14.63 6.32 18.67
C LEU A 619 16.13 6.17 18.94
N ASP A 620 16.54 4.95 19.24
CA ASP A 620 17.95 4.58 19.38
C ASP A 620 18.61 4.36 18.01
N GLU A 621 19.89 3.94 18.03
CA GLU A 621 20.65 3.75 16.80
C GLU A 621 20.14 2.60 15.92
N TRP A 622 19.35 1.67 16.46
CA TRP A 622 18.65 0.62 15.70
C TRP A 622 17.33 1.11 15.09
N GLY A 623 16.88 2.32 15.44
CA GLY A 623 15.64 2.90 14.95
C GLY A 623 14.42 2.47 15.75
N GLY A 624 14.60 2.12 17.03
CA GLY A 624 13.51 1.70 17.91
C GLY A 624 13.58 2.32 19.30
N HIS A 625 12.55 2.06 20.10
CA HIS A 625 12.50 2.43 21.52
C HIS A 625 11.55 1.47 22.26
N GLU A 626 11.36 1.68 23.57
CA GLU A 626 10.49 0.85 24.40
C GLU A 626 9.51 1.70 25.19
N HIS A 627 8.22 1.33 25.20
CA HIS A 627 7.25 1.87 26.15
C HIS A 627 5.96 1.06 26.30
N GLY A 628 5.40 1.09 27.51
CA GLY A 628 4.08 0.55 27.81
C GLY A 628 3.92 -0.91 27.36
N VAL A 629 2.77 -1.20 26.75
CA VAL A 629 2.44 -2.55 26.25
C VAL A 629 3.13 -2.90 24.93
N TYR A 630 3.73 -1.93 24.25
CA TYR A 630 4.37 -2.12 22.94
C TYR A 630 5.77 -2.74 23.05
N ALA A 631 6.32 -2.87 24.28
CA ALA A 631 7.69 -3.34 24.54
C ALA A 631 8.72 -2.63 23.65
N TYR A 632 9.93 -3.17 23.51
CA TYR A 632 10.86 -2.66 22.51
C TYR A 632 10.33 -2.93 21.09
N HIS A 633 10.34 -1.91 20.23
CA HIS A 633 9.91 -2.01 18.84
C HIS A 633 10.61 -0.97 17.96
N TYR A 634 10.70 -1.26 16.66
CA TYR A 634 11.25 -0.34 15.67
C TYR A 634 10.18 0.59 15.13
N HIS A 635 10.61 1.73 14.58
CA HIS A 635 9.77 2.61 13.77
C HIS A 635 10.38 2.83 12.39
N ALA A 636 9.51 3.04 11.40
CA ALA A 636 9.92 3.74 10.19
C ALA A 636 10.35 5.16 10.55
N GLU A 637 11.45 5.61 9.96
CA GLU A 637 12.07 6.90 10.29
C GLU A 637 12.72 7.52 9.04
N THR A 638 13.15 8.77 9.16
CA THR A 638 13.86 9.46 8.09
C THR A 638 15.20 9.97 8.58
N ILE A 639 16.22 9.87 7.74
CA ILE A 639 17.55 10.41 8.01
C ILE A 639 18.04 11.25 6.84
N ALA A 640 18.83 12.28 7.12
CA ALA A 640 19.48 13.08 6.09
C ALA A 640 20.69 12.33 5.52
N ALA A 641 20.81 12.30 4.19
CA ALA A 641 21.95 11.70 3.51
C ALA A 641 22.42 12.57 2.33
N THR A 642 23.51 12.15 1.70
CA THR A 642 24.06 12.81 0.51
C THR A 642 24.35 11.76 -0.54
N ALA A 643 23.68 11.86 -1.69
CA ALA A 643 23.93 11.02 -2.84
C ALA A 643 25.04 11.63 -3.70
N VAL A 644 25.84 10.79 -4.36
CA VAL A 644 26.95 11.24 -5.23
C VAL A 644 26.78 10.62 -6.60
N THR A 645 26.83 11.46 -7.64
CA THR A 645 26.76 10.99 -9.04
C THR A 645 27.97 10.14 -9.41
N ARG A 646 27.72 9.04 -10.12
CA ARG A 646 28.79 8.18 -10.67
C ARG A 646 29.41 8.85 -11.91
N GLY A 647 30.56 9.51 -11.75
CA GLY A 647 31.27 10.15 -12.86
C GLY A 647 32.45 11.03 -12.39
N PRO A 648 33.26 11.59 -13.32
CA PRO A 648 34.43 12.42 -12.98
C PRO A 648 34.07 13.69 -12.18
N ASP A 649 32.83 14.16 -12.36
CA ASP A 649 32.35 15.44 -11.85
C ASP A 649 31.85 15.34 -10.39
N GLY A 650 31.56 14.12 -9.91
CA GLY A 650 31.31 13.78 -8.50
C GLY A 650 30.30 14.67 -7.76
N SER A 651 29.27 15.16 -8.45
CA SER A 651 28.29 16.08 -7.85
C SER A 651 27.50 15.41 -6.73
N SER A 652 27.35 16.12 -5.62
CA SER A 652 26.67 15.67 -4.40
C SER A 652 25.31 16.34 -4.23
N PHE A 653 24.30 15.56 -3.85
CA PHE A 653 22.91 16.02 -3.67
C PHE A 653 22.41 15.62 -2.29
N PRO A 654 21.97 16.57 -1.44
CA PRO A 654 21.30 16.22 -0.20
C PRO A 654 19.93 15.62 -0.51
N TYR A 655 19.55 14.59 0.24
CA TYR A 655 18.24 13.96 0.12
C TYR A 655 17.85 13.29 1.44
N THR A 656 16.58 12.90 1.55
CA THR A 656 16.05 12.20 2.71
C THR A 656 16.02 10.70 2.43
N VAL A 657 16.62 9.89 3.31
CA VAL A 657 16.44 8.43 3.28
C VAL A 657 15.23 8.09 4.13
N HIS A 658 14.35 7.26 3.57
CA HIS A 658 13.12 6.80 4.19
C HIS A 658 13.28 5.34 4.61
N LEU A 659 13.54 5.11 5.90
CA LEU A 659 13.93 3.82 6.44
C LEU A 659 12.70 2.99 6.80
N LEU A 660 12.59 1.79 6.22
CA LEU A 660 11.60 0.78 6.63
C LEU A 660 12.25 -0.15 7.68
N PRO A 661 11.60 -0.41 8.82
CA PRO A 661 12.17 -1.28 9.84
C PRO A 661 12.07 -2.77 9.46
N PRO A 662 13.05 -3.59 9.85
CA PRO A 662 14.34 -3.22 10.41
C PRO A 662 15.24 -2.61 9.32
N LYS A 663 15.88 -1.47 9.61
CA LYS A 663 16.74 -0.77 8.64
C LYS A 663 18.02 -1.52 8.27
N GLY A 664 18.47 -2.44 9.13
CA GLY A 664 19.71 -3.19 8.97
C GLY A 664 19.92 -4.18 10.11
N ALA A 665 20.74 -3.80 11.08
CA ALA A 665 21.10 -4.64 12.23
C ALA A 665 19.88 -4.95 13.12
N TRP A 666 19.85 -6.16 13.68
CA TRP A 666 18.84 -6.55 14.66
C TRP A 666 19.22 -6.11 16.08
N ARG A 667 18.21 -5.64 16.82
CA ARG A 667 18.28 -5.33 18.25
C ARG A 667 17.91 -6.52 19.12
N GLY A 668 16.99 -7.38 18.69
CA GLY A 668 16.69 -8.63 19.39
C GLY A 668 17.89 -9.58 19.35
N ARG A 669 18.09 -10.35 20.43
CA ARG A 669 19.16 -11.37 20.48
C ARG A 669 18.83 -12.53 19.54
N ILE A 670 19.69 -12.76 18.54
CA ILE A 670 19.47 -13.82 17.54
C ILE A 670 20.17 -15.13 17.87
N ASN A 671 21.24 -15.10 18.66
CA ASN A 671 22.15 -16.24 18.82
C ASN A 671 21.48 -17.46 19.47
N ASP A 672 20.49 -17.22 20.33
CA ASP A 672 19.77 -18.27 21.07
C ASP A 672 18.47 -18.68 20.36
N ILE A 673 18.16 -18.09 19.20
CA ILE A 673 17.02 -18.46 18.37
C ILE A 673 17.40 -19.71 17.57
N PRO A 674 16.71 -20.84 17.75
CA PRO A 674 17.13 -22.07 17.12
C PRO A 674 16.88 -22.07 15.62
N SER A 675 17.85 -22.61 14.89
CA SER A 675 17.88 -22.62 13.43
C SER A 675 17.62 -21.24 12.81
N PHE A 676 18.14 -20.17 13.42
CA PHE A 676 18.00 -18.80 12.89
C PHE A 676 18.57 -18.68 11.47
N TRP A 677 19.72 -19.31 11.22
CA TRP A 677 20.42 -19.32 9.94
C TRP A 677 20.09 -20.58 9.12
N ASP A 678 19.91 -20.41 7.81
CA ASP A 678 19.94 -21.44 6.78
C ASP A 678 21.08 -21.11 5.80
N GLY A 679 22.19 -21.83 5.92
CA GLY A 679 23.43 -21.46 5.25
C GLY A 679 23.92 -20.08 5.69
N THR A 680 24.02 -19.14 4.75
CA THR A 680 24.51 -17.76 4.98
C THR A 680 23.39 -16.73 5.11
N THR A 681 22.13 -17.16 5.10
CA THR A 681 20.96 -16.27 5.15
C THR A 681 20.03 -16.68 6.29
N PRO A 682 19.16 -15.79 6.81
CA PRO A 682 18.16 -16.18 7.79
C PRO A 682 17.22 -17.25 7.21
N ALA A 683 16.76 -18.17 8.06
CA ALA A 683 15.92 -19.29 7.68
C ALA A 683 14.46 -18.89 7.48
N TYR A 684 14.18 -18.11 6.42
CA TYR A 684 12.83 -17.66 6.05
C TYR A 684 12.32 -18.29 4.75
N GLY A 685 13.20 -18.46 3.74
CA GLY A 685 12.80 -18.88 2.39
C GLY A 685 13.26 -20.28 1.98
N GLY A 686 14.01 -20.97 2.84
CA GLY A 686 14.37 -22.37 2.66
C GLY A 686 13.22 -23.31 3.04
N ARG A 687 13.41 -24.61 2.80
CA ARG A 687 12.44 -25.64 3.17
C ARG A 687 12.10 -25.53 4.67
N PRO A 688 10.81 -25.53 5.06
CA PRO A 688 10.43 -25.45 6.45
C PRO A 688 10.93 -26.66 7.23
N GLY A 689 11.40 -26.40 8.44
CA GLY A 689 11.93 -27.43 9.34
C GLY A 689 11.05 -27.63 10.58
N VAL A 690 11.64 -28.29 11.58
CA VAL A 690 10.97 -28.66 12.83
C VAL A 690 10.30 -27.46 13.49
N TYR A 691 10.98 -26.31 13.61
CA TYR A 691 10.44 -25.12 14.29
C TYR A 691 9.30 -24.42 13.54
N GLN A 692 9.17 -24.64 12.23
CA GLN A 692 7.98 -24.27 11.47
C GLN A 692 6.84 -25.29 11.65
N GLY A 693 7.01 -26.31 12.49
CA GLY A 693 6.01 -27.33 12.77
C GLY A 693 5.78 -28.26 11.60
N ILE A 694 6.81 -28.54 10.80
CA ILE A 694 6.76 -29.42 9.62
C ILE A 694 7.80 -30.54 9.77
N GLU A 695 7.45 -31.76 9.35
CA GLU A 695 8.37 -32.92 9.41
C GLU A 695 9.59 -32.72 8.48
N GLU A 696 10.80 -32.94 9.00
CA GLU A 696 11.98 -33.13 8.17
C GLU A 696 11.81 -34.43 7.36
N ARG A 697 11.90 -34.35 6.02
CA ARG A 697 11.85 -35.53 5.13
C ARG A 697 13.23 -35.81 4.55
#